data_AF-A0A844ZT33-F1
#
_entry.id   AF-A0A844ZT33-F1
#
_cell.length_a   1.000
_cell.length_b   1.000
_cell.length_c   1.000
_cell.angle_alpha   90.00
_cell.angle_beta   90.00
_cell.angle_gamma   90.00
#
_symmetry.space_group_name_H-M   'P 1'
#
loop_
_entity.id
_entity.type
_entity.pdbx_description
1 polymer ?
#
loop_
_entity_poly.entity_id
_entity_poly.type
_entity_poly.pdbx_seq_one_letter_code
_entity_poly.pdbx_strand_id
1 'polypeptide(L)'
;MKISQALDKIDEKQLFVPAFQREYVWKRDDAKQLVDSLIKEYPTGTMLTWETNNPPELKGPHKYDEKQGAVRILLDGQQRLTTLYMLIRGGLPPYYTAPEILNDTRGLHVNVETRELEYYKKLKMENDPRWQNLTDIFQRKIRAKDVVRALEDKGEEVTRERDDLIDDNVKSIENILDREFPEQTIPVKATIREAIDIFYKVNASGVSLTEAELALAQISGYWPQARDTFKAKLTELESRGYVFKLDFVVYALLACLHHSGSNMRLLHDQANDAPIRAAWKKLEEQTLDYVANIMQSHAFVDHTDEINSVYALIPIIAYCYQQDSHLSEMQIKKLVKWFYYSQIRYRYISQLPQKLDRDLRVIEESDQPFDELLQVIKDERPLEIVADEFVGRAISHPLFPMMRWYFKSQGATCLTTGVKLAQPMGKKYQLENDHIFPFSKLRDAGYGKENRLKYSLAQEITNRAILTQIANRAKSATNAEDYLAEIDDMNPDALAKQCIPSDPELWKIENYEGFLHARRTMLANALNGFLSSITETKEAEAPITLEEMIAEGESEELEFKQTLRWDIKEAKVNKGLEQVVVKTIAAFANSYGGGTLLIGVSDVGEAVGLDNDYASLGDADKDRFEIHLRNLFADAFGQNFTASKLKIAFPEVEGSEICQIDVRPADAAVVISVADKNGLKSEKLYVRSGNSSPEMPMSEVQAFLGKRFGSTALL
;
A
#
# COMPACT_ATOMS: atom_id res chain seq x y z
N MET A 1 -12.39 31.43 19.97
CA MET A 1 -13.45 30.96 20.88
C MET A 1 -12.78 30.28 22.05
N LYS A 2 -13.25 30.46 23.29
CA LYS A 2 -12.67 29.76 24.44
C LYS A 2 -12.89 28.25 24.36
N ILE A 3 -11.95 27.46 24.90
CA ILE A 3 -12.09 26.00 24.96
C ILE A 3 -13.38 25.59 25.69
N SER A 4 -13.67 26.19 26.85
CA SER A 4 -14.92 25.97 27.59
C SER A 4 -16.16 26.17 26.71
N GLN A 5 -16.24 27.31 26.01
CA GLN A 5 -17.33 27.63 25.09
C GLN A 5 -17.47 26.60 23.96
N ALA A 6 -16.36 26.10 23.42
CA ALA A 6 -16.39 25.07 22.38
C ALA A 6 -16.99 23.75 22.90
N LEU A 7 -16.63 23.35 24.13
CA LEU A 7 -17.18 22.16 24.78
C LEU A 7 -18.66 22.33 25.15
N ASP A 8 -19.03 23.49 25.69
CA ASP A 8 -20.43 23.82 26.01
C ASP A 8 -21.29 23.79 24.75
N LYS A 9 -20.81 24.31 23.61
CA LYS A 9 -21.51 24.22 22.32
C LYS A 9 -21.69 22.79 21.80
N ILE A 10 -20.79 21.86 22.13
CA ILE A 10 -20.98 20.44 21.84
C ILE A 10 -22.11 19.88 22.71
N ASP A 11 -22.08 20.17 24.01
CA ASP A 11 -23.08 19.72 24.98
C ASP A 11 -24.49 20.27 24.64
N GLU A 12 -24.56 21.52 24.19
CA GLU A 12 -25.78 22.24 23.81
C GLU A 12 -26.27 21.93 22.38
N LYS A 13 -25.56 21.07 21.62
CA LYS A 13 -25.88 20.74 20.22
C LYS A 13 -25.92 21.98 19.32
N GLN A 14 -24.87 22.80 19.39
CA GLN A 14 -24.66 23.97 18.53
C GLN A 14 -23.40 23.85 17.67
N LEU A 15 -22.48 22.96 18.04
CA LEU A 15 -21.28 22.62 17.28
C LEU A 15 -21.31 21.13 16.93
N PHE A 16 -21.34 20.83 15.63
CA PHE A 16 -21.47 19.47 15.12
C PHE A 16 -20.25 19.05 14.31
N VAL A 17 -20.15 17.74 14.10
CA VAL A 17 -19.09 17.11 13.32
C VAL A 17 -19.75 16.44 12.10
N PRO A 18 -19.29 16.67 10.87
CA PRO A 18 -19.90 16.07 9.68
C PRO A 18 -19.54 14.58 9.56
N ALA A 19 -20.46 13.79 9.00
CA ALA A 19 -20.34 12.33 8.86
C ALA A 19 -19.12 11.90 8.02
N PHE A 20 -18.71 12.73 7.06
CA PHE A 20 -17.57 12.46 6.18
C PHE A 20 -16.20 12.54 6.88
N GLN A 21 -16.11 13.14 8.08
CA GLN A 21 -14.87 13.13 8.85
C GLN A 21 -14.54 11.73 9.38
N ARG A 22 -13.27 11.44 9.61
CA ARG A 22 -12.83 10.13 10.12
C ARG A 22 -13.13 9.91 11.60
N GLU A 23 -12.97 8.67 12.02
CA GLU A 23 -13.00 8.23 13.42
C GLU A 23 -11.90 8.91 14.25
N TYR A 24 -11.93 8.75 15.59
CA TYR A 24 -10.89 9.32 16.44
C TYR A 24 -9.65 8.43 16.40
N VAL A 25 -8.53 8.97 15.91
CA VAL A 25 -7.30 8.21 15.63
C VAL A 25 -6.11 8.62 16.50
N TRP A 26 -6.18 9.77 17.16
CA TRP A 26 -5.10 10.29 18.02
C TRP A 26 -4.71 9.31 19.11
N LYS A 27 -3.41 9.09 19.28
CA LYS A 27 -2.84 8.23 20.31
C LYS A 27 -2.67 9.02 21.61
N ARG A 28 -2.37 8.27 22.68
CA ARG A 28 -2.03 8.81 24.00
C ARG A 28 -0.95 9.89 23.97
N ASP A 29 0.08 9.71 23.15
CA ASP A 29 1.16 10.69 23.06
C ASP A 29 0.72 12.01 22.41
N ASP A 30 -0.15 11.97 21.40
CA ASP A 30 -0.72 13.17 20.76
C ASP A 30 -1.54 14.00 21.77
N ALA A 31 -2.34 13.32 22.59
CA ALA A 31 -3.11 13.97 23.66
C ALA A 31 -2.19 14.60 24.73
N LYS A 32 -1.13 13.89 25.12
CA LYS A 32 -0.11 14.40 26.04
C LYS A 32 0.57 15.66 25.49
N GLN A 33 0.99 15.66 24.22
CA GLN A 33 1.65 16.80 23.58
C GLN A 33 0.71 18.02 23.46
N LEU A 34 -0.58 17.79 23.18
CA LEU A 34 -1.58 18.86 23.16
C LEU A 34 -1.72 19.52 24.54
N VAL A 35 -1.87 18.73 25.61
CA VAL A 35 -1.98 19.27 26.96
C VAL A 35 -0.68 19.93 27.40
N ASP A 36 0.48 19.39 27.07
CA ASP A 36 1.78 20.01 27.36
C ASP A 36 1.90 21.39 26.72
N SER A 37 1.54 21.48 25.44
CA SER A 37 1.52 22.75 24.68
C SER A 37 0.56 23.75 25.30
N LEU A 38 -0.61 23.27 25.75
CA LEU A 38 -1.54 24.09 26.52
C LEU A 38 -0.85 24.54 27.82
N ILE A 39 -0.43 23.68 28.73
CA ILE A 39 0.22 24.11 29.99
C ILE A 39 1.34 25.14 29.77
N LYS A 40 2.13 25.03 28.69
CA LYS A 40 3.23 25.94 28.33
C LYS A 40 2.85 27.20 27.55
N GLU A 41 1.57 27.40 27.24
CA GLU A 41 1.06 28.55 26.46
C GLU A 41 1.57 28.59 25.01
N TYR A 42 1.87 27.42 24.44
CA TYR A 42 2.25 27.30 23.04
C TYR A 42 1.04 27.28 22.11
N PRO A 43 1.16 27.79 20.87
CA PRO A 43 0.09 27.71 19.87
C PRO A 43 -0.29 26.26 19.58
N THR A 44 -1.58 25.93 19.67
CA THR A 44 -2.12 24.58 19.39
C THR A 44 -2.85 24.48 18.05
N GLY A 45 -2.54 25.38 17.12
CA GLY A 45 -3.18 25.52 15.81
C GLY A 45 -4.59 26.14 15.87
N THR A 46 -5.26 26.20 14.72
CA THR A 46 -6.61 26.78 14.58
C THR A 46 -7.68 25.71 14.42
N MET A 47 -8.92 26.06 14.68
CA MET A 47 -10.13 25.31 14.36
C MET A 47 -10.74 25.91 13.09
N LEU A 48 -11.18 25.08 12.16
CA LEU A 48 -11.94 25.52 10.99
C LEU A 48 -13.41 25.15 11.19
N THR A 49 -14.30 26.14 11.17
CA THR A 49 -15.75 25.93 11.29
C THR A 49 -16.47 26.42 10.06
N TRP A 50 -17.65 25.88 9.80
CA TRP A 50 -18.53 26.29 8.72
C TRP A 50 -19.94 26.47 9.27
N GLU A 51 -20.48 27.67 9.12
CA GLU A 51 -21.87 27.97 9.48
C GLU A 51 -22.77 27.70 8.28
N THR A 52 -23.84 26.92 8.43
CA THR A 52 -24.76 26.59 7.33
C THR A 52 -26.17 26.29 7.81
N ASN A 53 -27.17 26.62 6.96
CA ASN A 53 -28.57 26.26 7.15
C ASN A 53 -28.93 24.92 6.50
N ASN A 54 -28.00 24.34 5.74
CA ASN A 54 -28.16 23.07 5.05
C ASN A 54 -26.91 22.21 5.30
N PRO A 55 -26.72 21.74 6.55
CA PRO A 55 -25.56 20.94 6.90
C PRO A 55 -25.59 19.58 6.19
N PRO A 56 -24.42 18.97 5.96
CA PRO A 56 -24.33 17.59 5.54
C PRO A 56 -24.85 16.67 6.65
N GLU A 57 -24.89 15.36 6.37
CA GLU A 57 -25.14 14.37 7.41
C GLU A 57 -24.16 14.55 8.58
N LEU A 58 -24.68 14.48 9.80
CA LEU A 58 -23.94 14.75 11.03
C LEU A 58 -23.55 13.45 11.72
N LYS A 59 -22.41 13.44 12.40
CA LYS A 59 -22.03 12.32 13.26
C LYS A 59 -22.89 12.23 14.51
N GLY A 60 -23.10 10.99 14.95
CA GLY A 60 -23.87 10.67 16.15
C GLY A 60 -25.38 10.64 15.88
N PRO A 61 -26.20 10.51 16.93
CA PRO A 61 -27.63 10.27 16.80
C PRO A 61 -28.42 11.54 16.44
N HIS A 62 -27.79 12.72 16.42
CA HIS A 62 -28.49 13.97 16.16
C HIS A 62 -28.74 14.16 14.67
N LYS A 63 -30.00 14.37 14.32
CA LYS A 63 -30.41 14.80 12.98
C LYS A 63 -30.75 16.28 13.04
N TYR A 64 -30.23 17.03 12.06
CA TYR A 64 -30.53 18.45 11.92
C TYR A 64 -32.03 18.68 11.68
N ASP A 65 -32.60 19.67 12.37
CA ASP A 65 -33.95 20.18 12.16
C ASP A 65 -33.83 21.62 11.63
N GLU A 66 -34.47 21.91 10.49
CA GLU A 66 -34.45 23.23 9.85
C GLU A 66 -34.88 24.37 10.79
N LYS A 67 -35.67 24.08 11.84
CA LYS A 67 -36.08 25.05 12.86
C LYS A 67 -34.91 25.57 13.71
N GLN A 68 -33.78 24.88 13.73
CA GLN A 68 -32.57 25.29 14.45
C GLN A 68 -31.85 26.45 13.73
N GLY A 69 -32.14 26.69 12.45
CA GLY A 69 -31.45 27.69 11.65
C GLY A 69 -29.98 27.34 11.41
N ALA A 70 -29.12 28.36 11.28
CA ALA A 70 -27.70 28.15 11.00
C ALA A 70 -27.02 27.38 12.14
N VAL A 71 -26.43 26.24 11.82
CA VAL A 71 -25.61 25.45 12.74
C VAL A 71 -24.13 25.57 12.41
N ARG A 72 -23.26 25.37 13.40
CA ARG A 72 -21.81 25.30 13.19
C ARG A 72 -21.34 23.87 12.98
N ILE A 73 -20.58 23.67 11.91
CA ILE A 73 -19.94 22.42 11.56
C ILE A 73 -18.44 22.56 11.76
N LEU A 74 -17.84 21.64 12.51
CA LEU A 74 -16.41 21.54 12.73
C LEU A 74 -15.75 20.82 11.54
N LEU A 75 -14.97 21.54 10.75
CA LEU A 75 -14.25 20.98 9.60
C LEU A 75 -12.79 20.63 9.93
N ASP A 76 -12.10 21.41 10.75
CA ASP A 76 -10.76 21.03 11.23
C ASP A 76 -10.61 21.34 12.72
N GLY A 77 -9.78 20.57 13.40
CA GLY A 77 -9.60 20.63 14.86
C GLY A 77 -10.40 19.56 15.61
N GLN A 78 -11.11 18.68 14.90
CA GLN A 78 -11.89 17.56 15.46
C GLN A 78 -11.11 16.75 16.49
N GLN A 79 -9.93 16.21 16.13
CA GLN A 79 -9.15 15.35 17.03
C GLN A 79 -8.68 16.09 18.29
N ARG A 80 -8.30 17.38 18.16
CA ARG A 80 -7.92 18.25 19.29
C ARG A 80 -9.10 18.48 20.22
N LEU A 81 -10.24 18.90 19.67
CA LEU A 81 -11.43 19.21 20.45
C LEU A 81 -12.04 17.97 21.12
N THR A 82 -12.06 16.83 20.43
CA THR A 82 -12.47 15.53 21.00
C THR A 82 -11.56 15.11 22.15
N THR A 83 -10.24 15.27 22.02
CA THR A 83 -9.28 14.97 23.09
C THR A 83 -9.55 15.83 24.32
N LEU A 84 -9.72 17.13 24.12
CA LEU A 84 -10.05 18.06 25.20
C LEU A 84 -11.38 17.70 25.86
N TYR A 85 -12.41 17.38 25.07
CA TYR A 85 -13.70 16.93 25.59
C TYR A 85 -13.54 15.70 26.49
N MET A 86 -12.84 14.66 26.02
CA MET A 86 -12.64 13.42 26.79
C MET A 86 -11.85 13.65 28.09
N LEU A 87 -10.81 14.48 28.06
CA LEU A 87 -9.98 14.77 29.24
C LEU A 87 -10.69 15.69 30.24
N ILE A 88 -11.49 16.65 29.79
CA ILE A 88 -12.16 17.64 30.65
C ILE A 88 -13.49 17.09 31.18
N ARG A 89 -14.34 16.54 30.30
CA ARG A 89 -15.66 16.01 30.68
C ARG A 89 -15.59 14.56 31.19
N GLY A 90 -14.51 13.83 30.90
CA GLY A 90 -14.35 12.42 31.31
C GLY A 90 -15.21 11.41 30.55
N GLY A 91 -16.05 11.89 29.63
CA GLY A 91 -16.96 11.09 28.80
C GLY A 91 -16.66 11.21 27.31
N LEU A 92 -17.32 10.37 26.52
CA LEU A 92 -17.27 10.48 25.05
C LEU A 92 -18.17 11.64 24.60
N PRO A 93 -17.75 12.43 23.60
CA PRO A 93 -18.63 13.44 23.02
C PRO A 93 -19.82 12.78 22.31
N PRO A 94 -20.97 13.47 22.19
CA PRO A 94 -22.21 12.91 21.66
C PRO A 94 -22.13 12.47 20.19
N TYR A 95 -21.11 12.90 19.46
CA TYR A 95 -20.88 12.53 18.05
C TYR A 95 -19.96 11.30 17.87
N TYR A 96 -19.55 10.63 18.94
CA TYR A 96 -18.79 9.38 18.87
C TYR A 96 -19.36 8.29 19.77
N THR A 97 -19.28 7.05 19.29
CA THR A 97 -19.49 5.83 20.06
C THR A 97 -18.14 5.20 20.46
N ALA A 98 -18.15 4.27 21.43
CA ALA A 98 -16.91 3.64 21.90
C ALA A 98 -16.10 2.93 20.78
N PRO A 99 -16.72 2.21 19.82
CA PRO A 99 -15.99 1.61 18.70
C PRO A 99 -15.33 2.63 17.75
N GLU A 100 -15.81 3.87 17.72
CA GLU A 100 -15.26 4.94 16.87
C GLU A 100 -14.09 5.69 17.52
N ILE A 101 -13.75 5.33 18.76
CA ILE A 101 -12.56 5.80 19.47
C ILE A 101 -11.50 4.71 19.39
N LEU A 102 -10.61 4.80 18.38
CA LEU A 102 -9.59 3.76 18.17
C LEU A 102 -8.57 3.69 19.30
N ASN A 103 -8.32 4.82 19.96
CA ASN A 103 -7.40 4.94 21.09
C ASN A 103 -8.03 5.81 22.18
N ASP A 104 -8.35 5.23 23.33
CA ASP A 104 -8.85 6.01 24.46
C ASP A 104 -7.69 6.76 25.14
N THR A 105 -7.72 8.10 25.02
CA THR A 105 -6.69 9.01 25.54
C THR A 105 -6.99 9.52 26.95
N ARG A 106 -8.10 9.12 27.57
CA ARG A 106 -8.43 9.43 28.97
C ARG A 106 -7.42 8.82 29.95
N GLY A 107 -7.39 9.35 31.17
CA GLY A 107 -6.49 8.88 32.23
C GLY A 107 -5.07 9.46 32.14
N LEU A 108 -4.91 10.61 31.50
CA LEU A 108 -3.67 11.39 31.53
C LEU A 108 -3.52 12.04 32.92
N HIS A 109 -2.36 11.83 33.55
CA HIS A 109 -2.03 12.40 34.85
C HIS A 109 -0.99 13.50 34.70
N VAL A 110 -1.03 14.45 35.62
CA VAL A 110 -0.06 15.53 35.76
C VAL A 110 0.55 15.49 37.15
N ASN A 111 1.85 15.68 37.24
CA ASN A 111 2.50 15.97 38.50
C ASN A 111 2.33 17.47 38.82
N VAL A 112 1.53 17.80 39.84
CA VAL A 112 1.16 19.20 40.13
C VAL A 112 2.31 20.06 40.68
N GLU A 113 3.47 19.47 40.96
CA GLU A 113 4.67 20.20 41.40
C GLU A 113 5.60 20.50 40.21
N THR A 114 5.79 19.52 39.32
CA THR A 114 6.74 19.59 38.19
C THR A 114 6.10 19.86 36.82
N ARG A 115 4.77 19.76 36.72
CA ARG A 115 3.98 19.79 35.48
C ARG A 115 4.27 18.64 34.51
N GLU A 116 4.97 17.59 34.96
CA GLU A 116 5.22 16.41 34.13
C GLU A 116 3.91 15.68 33.80
N LEU A 117 3.70 15.35 32.53
CA LEU A 117 2.52 14.63 32.05
C LEU A 117 2.86 13.16 31.75
N GLU A 118 2.04 12.24 32.23
CA GLU A 118 2.27 10.81 32.04
C GLU A 118 0.97 10.00 32.19
N TYR A 119 0.87 8.89 31.47
CA TYR A 119 -0.23 7.93 31.69
C TYR A 119 0.06 7.05 32.90
N TYR A 120 -0.99 6.59 33.60
CA TYR A 120 -0.84 5.93 34.89
C TYR A 120 0.22 4.80 34.89
N LYS A 121 1.23 4.94 35.76
CA LYS A 121 2.31 3.97 35.99
C LYS A 121 2.37 3.63 37.48
N LYS A 122 1.94 2.42 37.85
CA LYS A 122 1.81 1.98 39.25
C LYS A 122 3.05 2.30 40.10
N LEU A 123 4.24 1.88 39.65
CA LEU A 123 5.52 2.09 40.35
C LEU A 123 5.87 3.57 40.60
N LYS A 124 5.39 4.47 39.74
CA LYS A 124 5.70 5.91 39.81
C LYS A 124 4.64 6.70 40.58
N MET A 125 3.38 6.28 40.52
CA MET A 125 2.23 7.13 40.91
C MET A 125 1.42 6.62 42.11
N GLU A 126 1.41 5.31 42.40
CA GLU A 126 0.52 4.73 43.43
C GLU A 126 0.71 5.35 44.82
N ASN A 127 1.96 5.69 45.16
CA ASN A 127 2.32 6.23 46.47
C ASN A 127 2.74 7.71 46.43
N ASP A 128 2.50 8.43 45.34
CA ASP A 128 2.88 9.84 45.20
C ASP A 128 1.64 10.72 44.97
N PRO A 129 1.19 11.50 45.98
CA PRO A 129 -0.02 12.29 45.90
C PRO A 129 0.11 13.49 44.95
N ARG A 130 1.31 13.78 44.40
CA ARG A 130 1.48 14.87 43.43
C ARG A 130 0.97 14.49 42.05
N TRP A 131 0.85 13.20 41.76
CA TRP A 131 0.30 12.71 40.49
C TRP A 131 -1.21 12.72 40.54
N GLN A 132 -1.83 13.62 39.79
CA GLN A 132 -3.27 13.81 39.77
C GLN A 132 -3.83 13.59 38.37
N ASN A 133 -5.00 12.97 38.30
CA ASN A 133 -5.71 12.80 37.05
C ASN A 133 -6.24 14.16 36.58
N LEU A 134 -5.95 14.53 35.32
CA LEU A 134 -6.38 15.81 34.77
C LEU A 134 -7.90 15.99 34.78
N THR A 135 -8.66 14.93 34.52
CA THR A 135 -10.13 14.97 34.55
C THR A 135 -10.64 15.36 35.93
N ASP A 136 -10.01 14.86 36.99
CA ASP A 136 -10.43 15.19 38.36
C ASP A 136 -10.09 16.63 38.75
N ILE A 137 -8.98 17.17 38.23
CA ILE A 137 -8.64 18.59 38.36
C ILE A 137 -9.67 19.46 37.62
N PHE A 138 -9.93 19.18 36.34
CA PHE A 138 -10.90 19.96 35.53
C PHE A 138 -12.32 19.92 36.09
N GLN A 139 -12.73 18.80 36.69
CA GLN A 139 -14.03 18.63 37.34
C GLN A 139 -14.05 19.13 38.79
N ARG A 140 -12.95 19.71 39.27
CA ARG A 140 -12.78 20.24 40.64
C ARG A 140 -13.06 19.20 41.73
N LYS A 141 -12.84 17.92 41.43
CA LYS A 141 -12.89 16.81 42.39
C LYS A 141 -11.63 16.77 43.26
N ILE A 142 -10.50 17.23 42.71
CA ILE A 142 -9.23 17.42 43.41
C ILE A 142 -8.85 18.89 43.31
N ARG A 143 -8.45 19.48 44.44
CA ARG A 143 -7.90 20.85 44.53
C ARG A 143 -6.46 20.80 45.03
N ALA A 144 -5.72 21.88 44.83
CA ALA A 144 -4.35 22.02 45.34
C ALA A 144 -4.24 21.67 46.84
N LYS A 145 -5.19 22.15 47.65
CA LYS A 145 -5.25 21.87 49.10
C LYS A 145 -5.42 20.40 49.44
N ASP A 146 -6.08 19.60 48.59
CA ASP A 146 -6.25 18.17 48.83
C ASP A 146 -4.92 17.42 48.62
N VAL A 147 -4.12 17.88 47.66
CA VAL A 147 -2.75 17.37 47.42
C VAL A 147 -1.84 17.72 48.59
N VAL A 148 -1.90 18.97 49.07
CA VAL A 148 -1.10 19.42 50.22
C VAL A 148 -1.42 18.61 51.47
N ARG A 149 -2.71 18.41 51.79
CA ARG A 149 -3.10 17.55 52.92
C ARG A 149 -2.60 16.12 52.77
N ALA A 150 -2.67 15.55 51.56
CA ALA A 150 -2.19 14.20 51.31
C ALA A 150 -0.66 14.06 51.43
N LEU A 151 0.10 15.14 51.18
CA LEU A 151 1.54 15.21 51.46
C LEU A 151 1.82 15.30 52.96
N GLU A 152 1.09 16.17 53.68
CA GLU A 152 1.20 16.32 55.13
C GLU A 152 0.83 15.04 55.89
N ASP A 153 -0.23 14.34 55.47
CA ASP A 153 -0.65 13.04 56.03
C ASP A 153 0.41 11.95 55.87
N LYS A 154 1.29 12.09 54.87
CA LYS A 154 2.46 11.22 54.65
C LYS A 154 3.70 11.65 55.42
N GLY A 155 3.61 12.73 56.20
CA GLY A 155 4.70 13.29 56.98
C GLY A 155 5.67 14.15 56.16
N GLU A 156 5.29 14.59 54.96
CA GLU A 156 6.07 15.58 54.21
C GLU A 156 5.76 17.00 54.71
N GLU A 157 6.79 17.79 55.00
CA GLU A 157 6.64 19.21 55.29
C GLU A 157 6.35 19.98 53.98
N VAL A 158 5.25 20.72 53.95
CA VAL A 158 4.88 21.58 52.82
C VAL A 158 5.07 23.04 53.24
N THR A 159 6.13 23.68 52.74
CA THR A 159 6.36 25.11 52.98
C THR A 159 5.32 25.94 52.24
N ARG A 160 5.13 27.19 52.65
CA ARG A 160 4.23 28.14 51.95
C ARG A 160 4.58 28.29 50.46
N GLU A 161 5.87 28.37 50.15
CA GLU A 161 6.37 28.46 48.77
C GLU A 161 5.98 27.23 47.92
N ARG A 162 6.00 26.04 48.54
CA ARG A 162 5.62 24.78 47.88
C ARG A 162 4.09 24.68 47.71
N ASP A 163 3.32 25.13 48.70
CA ASP A 163 1.86 25.25 48.62
C ASP A 163 1.46 26.21 47.49
N ASP A 164 2.04 27.41 47.46
CA ASP A 164 1.82 28.42 46.43
C ASP A 164 2.17 27.88 45.02
N LEU A 165 3.28 27.16 44.88
CA LEU A 165 3.67 26.52 43.61
C LEU A 165 2.63 25.48 43.14
N ILE A 166 2.17 24.63 44.04
CA ILE A 166 1.16 23.60 43.72
C ILE A 166 -0.17 24.28 43.34
N ASP A 167 -0.57 25.31 44.07
CA ASP A 167 -1.79 26.08 43.77
C ASP A 167 -1.71 26.80 42.42
N ASP A 168 -0.61 27.47 42.12
CA ASP A 168 -0.36 28.12 40.83
C ASP A 168 -0.35 27.13 39.66
N ASN A 169 0.26 25.96 39.85
CA ASN A 169 0.27 24.91 38.84
C ASN A 169 -1.12 24.34 38.60
N VAL A 170 -1.88 24.03 39.65
CA VAL A 170 -3.27 23.56 39.52
C VAL A 170 -4.13 24.62 38.82
N LYS A 171 -4.03 25.89 39.21
CA LYS A 171 -4.72 27.00 38.52
C LYS A 171 -4.33 27.11 37.05
N SER A 172 -3.04 26.95 36.72
CA SER A 172 -2.58 27.02 35.32
C SER A 172 -3.23 25.93 34.45
N ILE A 173 -3.47 24.75 35.03
CA ILE A 173 -4.18 23.65 34.38
C ILE A 173 -5.67 23.99 34.24
N GLU A 174 -6.33 24.48 35.29
CA GLU A 174 -7.73 24.91 35.23
C GLU A 174 -7.96 26.00 34.17
N ASN A 175 -7.03 26.95 34.06
CA ASN A 175 -7.07 28.05 33.09
C ASN A 175 -6.99 27.58 31.62
N ILE A 176 -6.69 26.31 31.35
CA ILE A 176 -6.82 25.72 30.00
C ILE A 176 -8.23 25.93 29.44
N LEU A 177 -9.26 25.89 30.28
CA LEU A 177 -10.65 26.11 29.87
C LEU A 177 -10.92 27.52 29.33
N ASP A 178 -10.14 28.51 29.76
CA ASP A 178 -10.28 29.91 29.38
C ASP A 178 -9.41 30.33 28.19
N ARG A 179 -8.56 29.43 27.69
CA ARG A 179 -7.73 29.73 26.52
C ARG A 179 -8.55 29.82 25.25
N GLU A 180 -8.13 30.76 24.42
CA GLU A 180 -8.62 30.91 23.05
C GLU A 180 -8.11 29.74 22.20
N PHE A 181 -9.06 29.01 21.62
CA PHE A 181 -8.82 28.15 20.47
C PHE A 181 -9.15 28.98 19.22
N PRO A 182 -8.14 29.44 18.45
CA PRO A 182 -8.40 30.32 17.32
C PRO A 182 -9.33 29.65 16.31
N GLU A 183 -10.40 30.34 15.92
CA GLU A 183 -11.44 29.83 15.00
C GLU A 183 -11.35 30.59 13.68
N GLN A 184 -11.31 29.86 12.57
CA GLN A 184 -11.52 30.37 11.22
C GLN A 184 -12.87 29.88 10.74
N THR A 185 -13.70 30.77 10.19
CA THR A 185 -15.08 30.42 9.81
C THR A 185 -15.27 30.55 8.30
N ILE A 186 -15.77 29.49 7.68
CA ILE A 186 -16.23 29.48 6.29
C ILE A 186 -17.61 30.16 6.22
N PRO A 187 -17.82 31.09 5.26
CA PRO A 187 -19.08 31.80 5.11
C PRO A 187 -20.29 30.88 4.84
N VAL A 188 -21.49 31.32 5.26
CA VAL A 188 -22.77 30.61 5.08
C VAL A 188 -23.14 30.31 3.63
N LYS A 189 -22.62 31.11 2.69
CA LYS A 189 -22.84 30.92 1.26
C LYS A 189 -22.07 29.73 0.66
N ALA A 190 -21.09 29.17 1.38
CA ALA A 190 -20.32 28.04 0.88
C ALA A 190 -21.20 26.79 0.78
N THR A 191 -21.00 26.02 -0.27
CA THR A 191 -21.65 24.72 -0.50
C THR A 191 -20.93 23.61 0.29
N ILE A 192 -21.60 22.45 0.45
CA ILE A 192 -20.98 21.25 1.04
C ILE A 192 -19.68 20.88 0.30
N ARG A 193 -19.69 20.92 -1.04
CA ARG A 193 -18.50 20.63 -1.86
C ARG A 193 -17.35 21.60 -1.57
N GLU A 194 -17.62 22.90 -1.55
CA GLU A 194 -16.59 23.89 -1.21
C GLU A 194 -16.06 23.71 0.21
N ALA A 195 -16.92 23.34 1.17
CA ALA A 195 -16.50 23.03 2.54
C ALA A 195 -15.58 21.80 2.59
N ILE A 196 -15.88 20.74 1.83
CA ILE A 196 -15.02 19.54 1.71
C ILE A 196 -13.69 19.89 1.01
N ASP A 197 -13.70 20.73 -0.03
CA ASP A 197 -12.49 21.16 -0.74
C ASP A 197 -11.60 22.07 0.12
N ILE A 198 -12.20 22.96 0.91
CA ILE A 198 -11.44 23.78 1.87
C ILE A 198 -10.88 22.89 2.98
N PHE A 199 -11.68 21.94 3.48
CA PHE A 199 -11.21 20.91 4.42
C PHE A 199 -10.01 20.13 3.85
N TYR A 200 -10.07 19.69 2.60
CA TYR A 200 -8.97 19.03 1.88
C TYR A 200 -7.72 19.91 1.86
N LYS A 201 -7.85 21.18 1.46
CA LYS A 201 -6.71 22.11 1.34
C LYS A 201 -6.06 22.41 2.69
N VAL A 202 -6.84 22.54 3.76
CA VAL A 202 -6.35 22.87 5.09
C VAL A 202 -5.74 21.65 5.80
N ASN A 203 -6.30 20.44 5.59
CA ASN A 203 -5.78 19.21 6.22
C ASN A 203 -4.50 18.68 5.61
N ALA A 204 -4.07 19.18 4.45
CA ALA A 204 -2.80 18.80 3.82
C ALA A 204 -1.56 19.07 4.72
N SER A 205 -1.68 19.93 5.74
CA SER A 205 -0.58 20.31 6.65
C SER A 205 -0.62 19.65 8.05
N GLY A 206 -1.64 18.84 8.36
CA GLY A 206 -1.85 18.21 9.69
C GLY A 206 -1.46 16.73 9.76
N VAL A 207 -2.10 15.94 10.64
CA VAL A 207 -2.07 14.46 10.52
C VAL A 207 -2.86 14.11 9.27
N SER A 208 -2.17 14.05 8.14
CA SER A 208 -2.77 13.96 6.82
C SER A 208 -3.75 12.78 6.75
N LEU A 209 -4.91 13.04 6.15
CA LEU A 209 -5.80 11.98 5.69
C LEU A 209 -5.08 11.20 4.59
N THR A 210 -5.35 9.89 4.49
CA THR A 210 -4.89 9.14 3.32
C THR A 210 -5.64 9.63 2.07
N GLU A 211 -5.07 9.48 0.88
CA GLU A 211 -5.76 9.82 -0.37
C GLU A 211 -7.11 9.07 -0.51
N ALA A 212 -7.19 7.86 0.02
CA ALA A 212 -8.44 7.09 0.08
C ALA A 212 -9.45 7.68 1.08
N GLU A 213 -9.01 8.13 2.26
CA GLU A 213 -9.88 8.85 3.22
C GLU A 213 -10.40 10.16 2.63
N LEU A 214 -9.59 10.86 1.83
CA LEU A 214 -9.98 12.08 1.11
C LEU A 214 -11.01 11.78 0.03
N ALA A 215 -10.79 10.75 -0.79
CA ALA A 215 -11.78 10.32 -1.78
C ALA A 215 -13.10 9.89 -1.13
N LEU A 216 -13.06 9.16 -0.01
CA LEU A 216 -14.27 8.82 0.74
C LEU A 216 -15.02 10.05 1.26
N ALA A 217 -14.29 11.08 1.71
CA ALA A 217 -14.91 12.33 2.13
C ALA A 217 -15.63 13.03 0.97
N GLN A 218 -15.04 13.02 -0.23
CA GLN A 218 -15.66 13.55 -1.45
C GLN A 218 -16.89 12.72 -1.87
N ILE A 219 -16.78 11.38 -1.87
CA ILE A 219 -17.90 10.47 -2.12
C ILE A 219 -19.06 10.76 -1.17
N SER A 220 -18.77 10.98 0.11
CA SER A 220 -19.78 11.32 1.13
C SER A 220 -20.46 12.66 0.87
N GLY A 221 -19.85 13.56 0.09
CA GLY A 221 -20.43 14.84 -0.29
C GLY A 221 -21.65 14.72 -1.20
N TYR A 222 -21.67 13.73 -2.12
CA TYR A 222 -22.79 13.47 -3.02
C TYR A 222 -23.56 12.18 -2.69
N TRP A 223 -22.97 11.26 -1.92
CA TRP A 223 -23.62 10.08 -1.35
C TRP A 223 -23.42 10.04 0.17
N PRO A 224 -24.24 10.75 0.95
CA PRO A 224 -24.07 10.88 2.41
C PRO A 224 -24.02 9.52 3.14
N GLN A 225 -24.82 8.56 2.69
CA GLN A 225 -24.92 7.23 3.30
C GLN A 225 -23.75 6.28 2.96
N ALA A 226 -22.82 6.66 2.08
CA ALA A 226 -21.76 5.79 1.58
C ALA A 226 -20.97 5.12 2.72
N ARG A 227 -20.55 5.91 3.72
CA ARG A 227 -19.74 5.42 4.84
C ARG A 227 -20.47 4.34 5.64
N ASP A 228 -21.75 4.54 5.93
CA ASP A 228 -22.55 3.61 6.71
C ASP A 228 -22.86 2.33 5.92
N THR A 229 -23.16 2.45 4.62
CA THR A 229 -23.34 1.30 3.74
C THR A 229 -22.05 0.47 3.66
N PHE A 230 -20.89 1.11 3.46
CA PHE A 230 -19.61 0.41 3.43
C PHE A 230 -19.32 -0.28 4.77
N LYS A 231 -19.51 0.41 5.90
CA LYS A 231 -19.33 -0.16 7.25
C LYS A 231 -20.21 -1.38 7.49
N ALA A 232 -21.47 -1.35 7.04
CA ALA A 232 -22.38 -2.48 7.20
C ALA A 232 -21.83 -3.74 6.54
N LYS A 233 -21.39 -3.65 5.27
CA LYS A 233 -20.79 -4.80 4.58
C LYS A 233 -19.46 -5.23 5.18
N LEU A 234 -18.61 -4.29 5.62
CA LEU A 234 -17.36 -4.63 6.29
C LEU A 234 -17.59 -5.39 7.61
N THR A 235 -18.64 -5.02 8.38
CA THR A 235 -19.02 -5.72 9.61
C THR A 235 -19.54 -7.13 9.32
N GLU A 236 -20.28 -7.30 8.24
CA GLU A 236 -20.73 -8.61 7.77
C GLU A 236 -19.54 -9.51 7.39
N LEU A 237 -18.59 -8.99 6.61
CA LEU A 237 -17.37 -9.69 6.23
C LEU A 237 -16.48 -10.02 7.44
N GLU A 238 -16.39 -9.11 8.43
CA GLU A 238 -15.68 -9.34 9.69
C GLU A 238 -16.25 -10.54 10.44
N SER A 239 -17.57 -10.74 10.44
CA SER A 239 -18.20 -11.92 11.06
C SER A 239 -17.76 -13.26 10.43
N ARG A 240 -17.21 -13.20 9.21
CA ARG A 240 -16.67 -14.33 8.44
C ARG A 240 -15.14 -14.38 8.47
N GLY A 241 -14.48 -13.51 9.25
CA GLY A 241 -13.03 -13.42 9.40
C GLY A 241 -12.34 -12.42 8.46
N TYR A 242 -13.08 -11.68 7.65
CA TYR A 242 -12.52 -10.74 6.69
C TYR A 242 -12.62 -9.30 7.20
N VAL A 243 -11.56 -8.83 7.86
CA VAL A 243 -11.50 -7.51 8.48
C VAL A 243 -10.80 -6.52 7.56
N PHE A 244 -11.54 -5.53 7.05
CA PHE A 244 -11.00 -4.47 6.21
C PHE A 244 -11.30 -3.08 6.80
N LYS A 245 -10.54 -2.08 6.33
CA LYS A 245 -10.80 -0.67 6.61
C LYS A 245 -11.58 -0.03 5.47
N LEU A 246 -12.17 1.13 5.72
CA LEU A 246 -12.88 1.90 4.70
C LEU A 246 -12.01 2.23 3.48
N ASP A 247 -10.72 2.52 3.69
CA ASP A 247 -9.76 2.75 2.60
C ASP A 247 -9.76 1.61 1.59
N PHE A 248 -9.85 0.35 2.05
CA PHE A 248 -9.88 -0.83 1.17
C PHE A 248 -11.06 -0.80 0.20
N VAL A 249 -12.23 -0.35 0.66
CA VAL A 249 -13.42 -0.19 -0.18
C VAL A 249 -13.20 0.87 -1.25
N VAL A 250 -12.55 1.98 -0.91
CA VAL A 250 -12.24 3.04 -1.87
C VAL A 250 -11.27 2.54 -2.95
N TYR A 251 -10.23 1.80 -2.56
CA TYR A 251 -9.33 1.15 -3.54
C TYR A 251 -10.08 0.14 -4.42
N ALA A 252 -11.01 -0.64 -3.87
CA ALA A 252 -11.82 -1.58 -4.65
C ALA A 252 -12.73 -0.85 -5.66
N LEU A 253 -13.35 0.27 -5.25
CA LEU A 253 -14.15 1.10 -6.15
C LEU A 253 -13.31 1.72 -7.26
N LEU A 254 -12.15 2.29 -6.91
CA LEU A 254 -11.22 2.88 -7.89
C LEU A 254 -10.76 1.82 -8.90
N ALA A 255 -10.38 0.64 -8.41
CA ALA A 255 -9.92 -0.47 -9.23
C ALA A 255 -11.00 -0.98 -10.18
N CYS A 256 -12.25 -1.14 -9.70
CA CYS A 256 -13.34 -1.66 -10.52
C CYS A 256 -13.88 -0.66 -11.53
N LEU A 257 -13.81 0.65 -11.26
CA LEU A 257 -14.35 1.70 -12.13
C LEU A 257 -13.32 2.24 -13.13
N HIS A 258 -12.05 2.29 -12.74
CA HIS A 258 -11.01 3.03 -13.45
C HIS A 258 -9.69 2.27 -13.60
N HIS A 259 -9.60 1.03 -13.10
CA HIS A 259 -8.40 0.19 -13.18
C HIS A 259 -7.14 0.90 -12.66
N SER A 260 -7.32 1.76 -11.67
CA SER A 260 -6.26 2.56 -11.07
C SER A 260 -6.11 2.26 -9.58
N GLY A 261 -4.88 2.36 -9.09
CA GLY A 261 -4.50 2.33 -7.69
C GLY A 261 -4.05 3.67 -7.13
N SER A 262 -3.66 4.65 -7.95
CA SER A 262 -3.11 5.93 -7.47
C SER A 262 -4.01 7.14 -7.67
N ASN A 263 -4.86 7.18 -8.69
CA ASN A 263 -5.58 8.39 -9.07
C ASN A 263 -6.95 8.51 -8.38
N MET A 264 -6.94 8.68 -7.05
CA MET A 264 -8.15 8.80 -6.22
C MET A 264 -9.09 9.95 -6.64
N ARG A 265 -8.55 10.97 -7.33
CA ARG A 265 -9.31 12.12 -7.83
C ARG A 265 -10.38 11.74 -8.85
N LEU A 266 -10.24 10.60 -9.52
CA LEU A 266 -11.24 10.08 -10.46
C LEU A 266 -12.60 9.84 -9.76
N LEU A 267 -12.61 9.60 -8.46
CA LEU A 267 -13.83 9.40 -7.66
C LEU A 267 -14.43 10.70 -7.10
N HIS A 268 -13.77 11.85 -7.25
CA HIS A 268 -14.20 13.08 -6.55
C HIS A 268 -15.41 13.76 -7.19
N ASP A 269 -15.60 13.63 -8.51
CA ASP A 269 -16.67 14.36 -9.18
C ASP A 269 -18.05 13.73 -8.94
N GLN A 270 -19.07 14.59 -8.78
CA GLN A 270 -20.46 14.17 -8.57
C GLN A 270 -21.02 13.36 -9.74
N ALA A 271 -20.48 13.49 -10.95
CA ALA A 271 -20.83 12.64 -12.08
C ALA A 271 -20.62 11.14 -11.77
N ASN A 272 -19.76 10.80 -10.81
CA ASN A 272 -19.52 9.42 -10.39
C ASN A 272 -20.57 8.86 -9.43
N ASP A 273 -21.54 9.64 -8.95
CA ASP A 273 -22.54 9.16 -7.97
C ASP A 273 -23.28 7.90 -8.46
N ALA A 274 -23.83 7.94 -9.67
CA ALA A 274 -24.53 6.80 -10.25
C ALA A 274 -23.59 5.60 -10.55
N PRO A 275 -22.42 5.79 -11.22
CA PRO A 275 -21.44 4.72 -11.40
C PRO A 275 -20.96 4.06 -10.10
N ILE A 276 -20.62 4.85 -9.08
CA ILE A 276 -20.13 4.34 -7.79
C ILE A 276 -21.20 3.53 -7.08
N ARG A 277 -22.45 3.99 -7.05
CA ARG A 277 -23.55 3.22 -6.44
C ARG A 277 -23.80 1.91 -7.17
N ALA A 278 -23.74 1.91 -8.50
CA ALA A 278 -23.90 0.70 -9.29
C ALA A 278 -22.76 -0.29 -9.04
N ALA A 279 -21.51 0.20 -9.02
CA ALA A 279 -20.34 -0.62 -8.74
C ALA A 279 -20.34 -1.17 -7.32
N TRP A 280 -20.65 -0.32 -6.34
CA TRP A 280 -20.79 -0.74 -4.94
C TRP A 280 -21.85 -1.83 -4.79
N LYS A 281 -23.01 -1.70 -5.44
CA LYS A 281 -24.07 -2.72 -5.37
C LYS A 281 -23.56 -4.08 -5.86
N LYS A 282 -22.86 -4.13 -6.99
CA LYS A 282 -22.26 -5.38 -7.51
C LYS A 282 -21.11 -5.90 -6.62
N LEU A 283 -20.33 -5.01 -6.00
CA LEU A 283 -19.31 -5.39 -5.03
C LEU A 283 -19.93 -6.03 -3.77
N GLU A 284 -20.91 -5.36 -3.18
CA GLU A 284 -21.60 -5.74 -1.95
C GLU A 284 -22.40 -7.04 -2.10
N GLU A 285 -23.20 -7.17 -3.15
CA GLU A 285 -24.14 -8.29 -3.32
C GLU A 285 -23.48 -9.55 -3.88
N GLN A 286 -22.32 -9.44 -4.55
CA GLN A 286 -21.74 -10.54 -5.32
C GLN A 286 -20.23 -10.66 -5.14
N THR A 287 -19.48 -9.62 -5.53
CA THR A 287 -18.04 -9.77 -5.78
C THR A 287 -17.25 -10.03 -4.50
N LEU A 288 -17.50 -9.26 -3.43
CA LEU A 288 -16.76 -9.38 -2.18
C LEU A 288 -17.01 -10.73 -1.50
N ASP A 289 -18.26 -11.21 -1.51
CA ASP A 289 -18.60 -12.53 -0.96
C ASP A 289 -17.99 -13.66 -1.79
N TYR A 290 -17.98 -13.52 -3.11
CA TYR A 290 -17.37 -14.50 -3.99
C TYR A 290 -15.86 -14.60 -3.77
N VAL A 291 -15.16 -13.47 -3.68
CA VAL A 291 -13.71 -13.44 -3.37
C VAL A 291 -13.43 -14.03 -1.99
N ALA A 292 -14.20 -13.65 -0.95
CA ALA A 292 -14.06 -14.22 0.38
C ALA A 292 -14.28 -15.75 0.38
N ASN A 293 -15.25 -16.24 -0.40
CA ASN A 293 -15.48 -17.68 -0.58
C ASN A 293 -14.29 -18.37 -1.25
N ILE A 294 -13.74 -17.81 -2.34
CA ILE A 294 -12.56 -18.38 -3.02
C ILE A 294 -11.37 -18.44 -2.05
N MET A 295 -11.11 -17.36 -1.33
CA MET A 295 -10.00 -17.28 -0.39
C MET A 295 -10.16 -18.31 0.74
N GLN A 296 -11.37 -18.53 1.23
CA GLN A 296 -11.64 -19.53 2.25
C GLN A 296 -11.55 -20.97 1.72
N SER A 297 -12.21 -21.28 0.60
CA SER A 297 -12.36 -22.65 0.11
C SER A 297 -11.17 -23.17 -0.70
N HIS A 298 -10.50 -22.29 -1.45
CA HIS A 298 -9.38 -22.67 -2.32
C HIS A 298 -8.02 -22.20 -1.81
N ALA A 299 -7.95 -21.07 -1.10
CA ALA A 299 -6.70 -20.55 -0.53
C ALA A 299 -6.51 -20.84 0.97
N PHE A 300 -7.49 -21.49 1.63
CA PHE A 300 -7.46 -21.82 3.06
C PHE A 300 -7.25 -20.61 3.99
N VAL A 301 -7.65 -19.42 3.55
CA VAL A 301 -7.59 -18.17 4.31
C VAL A 301 -8.86 -18.05 5.14
N ASP A 302 -8.72 -18.22 6.46
CA ASP A 302 -9.86 -18.11 7.39
C ASP A 302 -10.01 -16.72 7.98
N HIS A 303 -8.91 -15.95 8.03
CA HIS A 303 -8.92 -14.59 8.56
C HIS A 303 -7.93 -13.69 7.83
N THR A 304 -8.24 -12.39 7.70
CA THR A 304 -7.32 -11.39 7.12
C THR A 304 -6.03 -11.21 7.90
N ASP A 305 -5.97 -11.67 9.15
CA ASP A 305 -4.76 -11.63 10.01
C ASP A 305 -3.69 -12.61 9.51
N GLU A 306 -4.07 -13.57 8.67
CA GLU A 306 -3.15 -14.47 7.98
C GLU A 306 -2.56 -13.80 6.72
N ILE A 307 -3.16 -12.71 6.23
CA ILE A 307 -2.73 -12.03 5.01
C ILE A 307 -1.75 -10.92 5.38
N ASN A 308 -0.56 -10.93 4.78
CA ASN A 308 0.45 -9.92 5.03
C ASN A 308 0.06 -8.55 4.46
N SER A 309 -0.53 -8.52 3.25
CA SER A 309 -1.18 -7.31 2.72
C SER A 309 -2.53 -7.65 2.11
N VAL A 310 -3.60 -7.16 2.73
CA VAL A 310 -4.99 -7.34 2.25
C VAL A 310 -5.20 -6.73 0.87
N TYR A 311 -4.37 -5.76 0.46
CA TYR A 311 -4.48 -5.10 -0.84
C TYR A 311 -4.15 -6.01 -2.03
N ALA A 312 -3.53 -7.18 -1.80
CA ALA A 312 -3.44 -8.22 -2.84
C ALA A 312 -4.80 -8.74 -3.30
N LEU A 313 -5.85 -8.53 -2.51
CA LEU A 313 -7.21 -8.86 -2.91
C LEU A 313 -7.79 -7.85 -3.90
N ILE A 314 -7.20 -6.66 -4.09
CA ILE A 314 -7.77 -5.63 -4.99
C ILE A 314 -7.73 -6.07 -6.46
N PRO A 315 -6.61 -6.55 -7.04
CA PRO A 315 -6.62 -7.07 -8.41
C PRO A 315 -7.53 -8.28 -8.58
N ILE A 316 -7.63 -9.13 -7.55
CA ILE A 316 -8.56 -10.26 -7.51
C ILE A 316 -10.01 -9.78 -7.58
N ILE A 317 -10.36 -8.76 -6.79
CA ILE A 317 -11.69 -8.15 -6.78
C ILE A 317 -11.99 -7.52 -8.14
N ALA A 318 -11.06 -6.75 -8.71
CA ALA A 318 -11.22 -6.12 -10.02
C ALA A 318 -11.44 -7.18 -11.12
N TYR A 319 -10.65 -8.25 -11.11
CA TYR A 319 -10.80 -9.35 -12.06
C TYR A 319 -12.18 -10.02 -11.91
N CYS A 320 -12.56 -10.43 -10.70
CA CYS A 320 -13.87 -11.04 -10.43
C CYS A 320 -15.03 -10.10 -10.78
N TYR A 321 -14.86 -8.79 -10.57
CA TYR A 321 -15.87 -7.78 -10.86
C TYR A 321 -16.14 -7.64 -12.36
N GLN A 322 -15.14 -7.85 -13.22
CA GLN A 322 -15.30 -7.81 -14.68
C GLN A 322 -15.98 -9.06 -15.25
N GLN A 323 -15.97 -10.18 -14.51
CA GLN A 323 -16.57 -11.41 -15.00
C GLN A 323 -18.09 -11.40 -14.84
N ASP A 324 -18.79 -11.75 -15.91
CA ASP A 324 -20.25 -11.95 -15.89
C ASP A 324 -20.66 -13.35 -15.41
N SER A 325 -19.70 -14.27 -15.30
CA SER A 325 -19.90 -15.65 -14.90
C SER A 325 -18.87 -16.10 -13.86
N HIS A 326 -19.13 -17.24 -13.21
CA HIS A 326 -18.22 -17.80 -12.22
C HIS A 326 -16.89 -18.18 -12.89
N LEU A 327 -15.78 -17.96 -12.17
CA LEU A 327 -14.46 -18.35 -12.64
C LEU A 327 -14.38 -19.87 -12.81
N SER A 328 -13.68 -20.29 -13.87
CA SER A 328 -13.30 -21.69 -14.05
C SER A 328 -12.31 -22.12 -12.96
N GLU A 329 -12.25 -23.43 -12.71
CA GLU A 329 -11.30 -24.01 -11.74
C GLU A 329 -9.84 -23.63 -12.07
N MET A 330 -9.50 -23.53 -13.36
CA MET A 330 -8.16 -23.13 -13.80
C MET A 330 -7.85 -21.66 -13.46
N GLN A 331 -8.81 -20.75 -13.68
CA GLN A 331 -8.65 -19.34 -13.30
C GLN A 331 -8.50 -19.19 -11.78
N ILE A 332 -9.30 -19.91 -10.99
CA ILE A 332 -9.19 -19.91 -9.53
C ILE A 332 -7.80 -20.40 -9.10
N LYS A 333 -7.29 -21.49 -9.68
CA LYS A 333 -5.95 -22.01 -9.37
C LYS A 333 -4.85 -21.00 -9.67
N LYS A 334 -4.86 -20.36 -10.84
CA LYS A 334 -3.87 -19.33 -11.21
C LYS A 334 -3.91 -18.14 -10.26
N LEU A 335 -5.10 -17.66 -9.95
CA LEU A 335 -5.35 -16.58 -9.00
C LEU A 335 -4.82 -16.90 -7.60
N VAL A 336 -5.13 -18.09 -7.08
CA VAL A 336 -4.67 -18.53 -5.74
C VAL A 336 -3.15 -18.69 -5.71
N LYS A 337 -2.55 -19.23 -6.79
CA LYS A 337 -1.09 -19.33 -6.91
C LYS A 337 -0.44 -17.95 -6.87
N TRP A 338 -0.93 -17.00 -7.66
CA TRP A 338 -0.46 -15.61 -7.64
C TRP A 338 -0.65 -14.97 -6.26
N PHE A 339 -1.81 -15.17 -5.63
CA PHE A 339 -2.09 -14.65 -4.29
C PHE A 339 -1.01 -15.10 -3.30
N TYR A 340 -0.69 -16.39 -3.22
CA TYR A 340 0.35 -16.87 -2.31
C TYR A 340 1.72 -16.21 -2.58
N TYR A 341 2.12 -16.10 -3.84
CA TYR A 341 3.38 -15.44 -4.21
C TYR A 341 3.39 -13.94 -3.86
N SER A 342 2.27 -13.25 -4.05
CA SER A 342 2.13 -11.84 -3.67
C SER A 342 2.36 -11.62 -2.17
N GLN A 343 1.96 -12.58 -1.33
CA GLN A 343 2.17 -12.54 0.11
C GLN A 343 3.62 -12.82 0.48
N ILE A 344 4.19 -13.94 0.03
CA ILE A 344 5.54 -14.37 0.44
C ILE A 344 6.66 -13.50 -0.15
N ARG A 345 6.41 -12.79 -1.25
CA ARG A 345 7.35 -11.84 -1.86
C ARG A 345 7.04 -10.38 -1.55
N TYR A 346 6.14 -10.12 -0.60
CA TYR A 346 5.88 -8.77 -0.08
C TYR A 346 5.42 -7.76 -1.15
N ARG A 347 4.65 -8.20 -2.14
CA ARG A 347 4.26 -7.38 -3.31
C ARG A 347 3.76 -6.00 -2.89
N TYR A 348 2.76 -5.93 -2.00
CA TYR A 348 2.09 -4.68 -1.60
C TYR A 348 2.51 -4.13 -0.22
N ILE A 349 3.75 -4.39 0.23
CA ILE A 349 4.25 -3.73 1.46
C ILE A 349 4.64 -2.26 1.21
N SER A 350 5.16 -1.97 0.03
CA SER A 350 5.62 -0.64 -0.37
C SER A 350 5.08 -0.27 -1.74
N GLN A 351 4.99 1.03 -2.03
CA GLN A 351 4.52 1.55 -3.32
C GLN A 351 3.14 0.99 -3.72
N LEU A 352 2.24 0.85 -2.74
CA LEU A 352 0.91 0.29 -2.93
C LEU A 352 0.18 0.89 -4.14
N PRO A 353 0.10 2.23 -4.30
CA PRO A 353 -0.63 2.83 -5.42
C PRO A 353 -0.05 2.44 -6.79
N GLN A 354 1.26 2.58 -6.97
CA GLN A 354 1.94 2.30 -8.26
C GLN A 354 1.88 0.82 -8.63
N LYS A 355 2.03 -0.08 -7.65
CA LYS A 355 1.90 -1.51 -7.89
C LYS A 355 0.48 -1.90 -8.24
N LEU A 356 -0.52 -1.29 -7.62
CA LEU A 356 -1.90 -1.49 -8.02
C LEU A 356 -2.17 -0.95 -9.43
N ASP A 357 -1.65 0.21 -9.83
CA ASP A 357 -1.80 0.69 -11.22
C ASP A 357 -1.23 -0.31 -12.23
N ARG A 358 0.01 -0.79 -12.02
CA ARG A 358 0.64 -1.80 -12.89
C ARG A 358 -0.19 -3.08 -12.94
N ASP A 359 -0.56 -3.59 -11.76
CA ASP A 359 -1.20 -4.90 -11.67
C ASP A 359 -2.65 -4.85 -12.20
N LEU A 360 -3.37 -3.75 -11.99
CA LEU A 360 -4.73 -3.56 -12.53
C LEU A 360 -4.75 -3.35 -14.04
N ARG A 361 -3.71 -2.73 -14.61
CA ARG A 361 -3.53 -2.67 -16.08
C ARG A 361 -3.37 -4.08 -16.67
N VAL A 362 -2.58 -4.95 -16.04
CA VAL A 362 -2.45 -6.36 -16.46
C VAL A 362 -3.79 -7.09 -16.34
N ILE A 363 -4.58 -6.84 -15.28
CA ILE A 363 -5.93 -7.39 -15.16
C ILE A 363 -6.83 -6.95 -16.32
N GLU A 364 -6.70 -5.72 -16.81
CA GLU A 364 -7.51 -5.16 -17.89
C GLU A 364 -7.12 -5.66 -19.28
N GLU A 365 -5.81 -5.70 -19.55
CA GLU A 365 -5.29 -5.85 -20.92
C GLU A 365 -4.99 -7.31 -21.30
N SER A 366 -4.71 -8.17 -20.32
CA SER A 366 -4.21 -9.53 -20.62
C SER A 366 -5.29 -10.60 -20.56
N ASP A 367 -5.22 -11.57 -21.48
CA ASP A 367 -6.05 -12.77 -21.49
C ASP A 367 -5.70 -13.77 -20.37
N GLN A 368 -4.49 -13.70 -19.81
CA GLN A 368 -3.98 -14.60 -18.76
C GLN A 368 -3.37 -13.80 -17.59
N PRO A 369 -4.15 -12.94 -16.93
CA PRO A 369 -3.60 -11.87 -16.09
C PRO A 369 -2.78 -12.40 -14.91
N PHE A 370 -3.20 -13.49 -14.27
CA PHE A 370 -2.46 -14.04 -13.13
C PHE A 370 -1.16 -14.78 -13.51
N ASP A 371 -0.98 -15.17 -14.77
CA ASP A 371 0.32 -15.70 -15.24
C ASP A 371 1.31 -14.54 -15.41
N GLU A 372 0.87 -13.45 -16.06
CA GLU A 372 1.69 -12.24 -16.25
C GLU A 372 2.01 -11.56 -14.92
N LEU A 373 1.02 -11.40 -14.03
CA LEU A 373 1.25 -10.86 -12.69
C LEU A 373 2.22 -11.72 -11.86
N LEU A 374 2.23 -13.04 -12.08
CA LEU A 374 3.20 -13.93 -11.43
C LEU A 374 4.59 -13.74 -12.03
N GLN A 375 4.69 -13.51 -13.34
CA GLN A 375 5.95 -13.19 -14.01
C GLN A 375 6.54 -11.87 -13.48
N VAL A 376 5.72 -10.82 -13.30
CA VAL A 376 6.14 -9.56 -12.66
C VAL A 376 6.77 -9.81 -11.27
N ILE A 377 6.21 -10.71 -10.47
CA ILE A 377 6.80 -11.06 -9.16
C ILE A 377 8.12 -11.82 -9.33
N LYS A 378 8.19 -12.74 -10.30
CA LYS A 378 9.40 -13.54 -10.60
C LYS A 378 10.57 -12.66 -11.05
N ASP A 379 10.29 -11.62 -11.84
CA ASP A 379 11.28 -10.67 -12.33
C ASP A 379 11.85 -9.81 -11.18
N GLU A 380 11.02 -9.45 -10.20
CA GLU A 380 11.46 -8.73 -9.00
C GLU A 380 12.24 -9.62 -8.02
N ARG A 381 11.77 -10.87 -7.80
CA ARG A 381 12.36 -11.82 -6.84
C ARG A 381 12.14 -13.28 -7.26
N PRO A 382 13.13 -14.16 -7.04
CA PRO A 382 12.96 -15.60 -7.26
C PRO A 382 11.73 -16.16 -6.53
N LEU A 383 10.93 -16.95 -7.24
CA LEU A 383 9.75 -17.60 -6.67
C LEU A 383 10.13 -18.72 -5.70
N GLU A 384 11.23 -19.42 -5.95
CA GLU A 384 11.68 -20.54 -5.11
C GLU A 384 11.89 -20.12 -3.65
N ILE A 385 11.26 -20.84 -2.73
CA ILE A 385 11.47 -20.68 -1.29
C ILE A 385 12.67 -21.52 -0.87
N VAL A 386 13.72 -20.90 -0.34
CA VAL A 386 14.91 -21.63 0.16
C VAL A 386 14.91 -21.78 1.68
N ALA A 387 15.54 -22.83 2.20
CA ALA A 387 15.59 -23.15 3.63
C ALA A 387 16.16 -21.99 4.48
N ASP A 388 17.10 -21.22 3.93
CA ASP A 388 17.73 -20.10 4.62
C ASP A 388 16.77 -18.91 4.86
N GLU A 389 15.68 -18.80 4.08
CA GLU A 389 14.67 -17.74 4.29
C GLU A 389 13.99 -17.84 5.66
N PHE A 390 13.98 -19.03 6.27
CA PHE A 390 13.36 -19.29 7.57
C PHE A 390 14.24 -18.91 8.77
N VAL A 391 15.55 -18.77 8.60
CA VAL A 391 16.51 -18.62 9.70
C VAL A 391 16.18 -17.40 10.57
N GLY A 392 15.91 -17.64 11.86
CA GLY A 392 15.61 -16.62 12.86
C GLY A 392 14.33 -15.81 12.59
N ARG A 393 13.46 -16.24 11.67
CA ARG A 393 12.23 -15.52 11.33
C ARG A 393 11.17 -15.74 12.40
N ALA A 394 10.53 -14.65 12.84
CA ALA A 394 9.40 -14.69 13.76
C ALA A 394 8.07 -14.90 13.02
N ILE A 395 6.99 -15.12 13.79
CA ILE A 395 5.63 -15.38 13.29
C ILE A 395 5.04 -14.27 12.40
N SER A 396 5.63 -13.07 12.42
CA SER A 396 5.27 -11.94 11.55
C SER A 396 5.77 -12.10 10.11
N HIS A 397 6.59 -13.12 9.82
CA HIS A 397 7.09 -13.37 8.47
C HIS A 397 6.02 -14.07 7.61
N PRO A 398 5.85 -13.71 6.32
CA PRO A 398 4.84 -14.28 5.43
C PRO A 398 4.92 -15.80 5.20
N LEU A 399 6.11 -16.39 5.38
CA LEU A 399 6.26 -17.84 5.34
C LEU A 399 5.44 -18.53 6.43
N PHE A 400 5.13 -17.86 7.54
CA PHE A 400 4.33 -18.45 8.60
C PHE A 400 2.87 -18.68 8.20
N PRO A 401 2.11 -17.68 7.70
CA PRO A 401 0.82 -17.93 7.06
C PRO A 401 0.88 -18.97 5.95
N MET A 402 1.92 -18.95 5.12
CA MET A 402 2.10 -19.92 4.04
C MET A 402 2.18 -21.36 4.56
N MET A 403 2.92 -21.60 5.65
CA MET A 403 2.94 -22.89 6.35
C MET A 403 1.54 -23.28 6.83
N ARG A 404 0.77 -22.34 7.39
CA ARG A 404 -0.59 -22.60 7.88
C ARG A 404 -1.51 -23.03 6.74
N TRP A 405 -1.52 -22.30 5.62
CA TRP A 405 -2.35 -22.63 4.45
C TRP A 405 -1.99 -24.00 3.88
N TYR A 406 -0.69 -24.30 3.77
CA TYR A 406 -0.22 -25.62 3.35
C TYR A 406 -0.68 -26.73 4.31
N PHE A 407 -0.51 -26.57 5.63
CA PHE A 407 -0.95 -27.59 6.59
C PHE A 407 -2.47 -27.80 6.52
N LYS A 408 -3.25 -26.73 6.36
CA LYS A 408 -4.71 -26.82 6.14
C LYS A 408 -5.02 -27.60 4.86
N SER A 409 -4.29 -27.36 3.76
CA SER A 409 -4.48 -28.07 2.49
C SER A 409 -4.15 -29.57 2.58
N GLN A 410 -3.21 -29.96 3.45
CA GLN A 410 -2.90 -31.37 3.73
C GLN A 410 -3.90 -32.04 4.69
N GLY A 411 -4.92 -31.30 5.15
CA GLY A 411 -5.86 -31.79 6.15
C GLY A 411 -5.19 -32.05 7.50
N ALA A 412 -4.14 -31.30 7.84
CA ALA A 412 -3.44 -31.43 9.11
C ALA A 412 -4.41 -31.25 10.29
N THR A 413 -4.10 -31.95 11.37
CA THR A 413 -4.84 -31.89 12.63
C THR A 413 -3.98 -31.26 13.71
N CYS A 414 -4.62 -30.70 14.73
CA CYS A 414 -3.96 -30.35 15.97
C CYS A 414 -3.30 -31.60 16.56
N LEU A 415 -2.01 -31.49 16.92
CA LEU A 415 -1.20 -32.63 17.33
C LEU A 415 -1.76 -33.38 18.55
N THR A 416 -2.41 -32.67 19.48
CA THR A 416 -2.92 -33.28 20.72
C THR A 416 -4.43 -33.54 20.72
N THR A 417 -5.23 -32.70 20.04
CA THR A 417 -6.69 -32.86 20.05
C THR A 417 -7.23 -33.61 18.84
N GLY A 418 -6.43 -33.83 17.79
CA GLY A 418 -6.85 -34.50 16.56
C GLY A 418 -7.87 -33.70 15.71
N VAL A 419 -8.20 -32.47 16.12
CA VAL A 419 -9.16 -31.61 15.40
C VAL A 419 -8.50 -31.03 14.14
N LYS A 420 -9.20 -31.05 13.01
CA LYS A 420 -8.70 -30.48 11.74
C LYS A 420 -8.44 -28.98 11.87
N LEU A 421 -7.34 -28.51 11.28
CA LEU A 421 -6.94 -27.09 11.34
C LEU A 421 -7.81 -26.18 10.44
N ALA A 422 -8.54 -26.73 9.47
CA ALA A 422 -9.28 -26.00 8.43
C ALA A 422 -10.75 -25.69 8.77
N GLN A 423 -11.22 -25.87 10.01
CA GLN A 423 -12.60 -25.52 10.39
C GLN A 423 -12.63 -24.23 11.23
N PRO A 424 -13.64 -23.34 11.04
CA PRO A 424 -13.81 -22.16 11.87
C PRO A 424 -14.10 -22.58 13.30
N MET A 425 -13.06 -22.48 14.11
CA MET A 425 -13.04 -22.94 15.48
C MET A 425 -13.40 -21.74 16.37
N GLY A 426 -14.63 -21.74 16.92
CA GLY A 426 -15.12 -20.64 17.77
C GLY A 426 -14.12 -20.27 18.89
N LYS A 427 -14.22 -19.06 19.47
CA LYS A 427 -13.16 -18.39 20.28
C LYS A 427 -12.24 -19.29 21.15
N LYS A 428 -12.72 -20.37 21.75
CA LYS A 428 -11.95 -21.34 22.57
C LYS A 428 -11.04 -22.30 21.80
N TYR A 429 -11.23 -22.43 20.49
CA TYR A 429 -10.55 -23.38 19.63
C TYR A 429 -9.70 -22.68 18.55
N GLN A 430 -9.54 -21.35 18.65
CA GLN A 430 -8.66 -20.58 17.79
C GLN A 430 -7.27 -21.24 17.74
N LEU A 431 -6.67 -21.21 16.54
CA LEU A 431 -5.33 -21.73 16.32
C LEU A 431 -4.34 -20.91 17.14
N GLU A 432 -3.64 -21.58 18.04
CA GLU A 432 -2.51 -21.02 18.78
C GLU A 432 -1.23 -21.68 18.31
N ASN A 433 -0.14 -20.93 18.43
CA ASN A 433 1.17 -21.34 17.94
C ASN A 433 2.04 -21.58 19.16
N ASP A 434 2.39 -22.83 19.41
CA ASP A 434 3.28 -23.15 20.51
C ASP A 434 4.66 -23.53 20.00
N HIS A 435 5.67 -23.31 20.83
CA HIS A 435 6.99 -23.80 20.56
C HIS A 435 7.02 -25.33 20.64
N ILE A 436 7.60 -26.00 19.65
CA ILE A 436 7.87 -27.44 19.70
C ILE A 436 8.85 -27.71 20.84
N PHE A 437 9.96 -26.98 20.84
CA PHE A 437 10.90 -26.91 21.95
C PHE A 437 10.54 -25.73 22.86
N PRO A 438 10.02 -25.95 24.08
CA PRO A 438 9.57 -24.87 24.94
C PRO A 438 10.66 -23.83 25.21
N PHE A 439 10.31 -22.54 25.10
CA PHE A 439 11.29 -21.46 25.27
C PHE A 439 11.97 -21.47 26.65
N SER A 440 11.29 -21.90 27.71
CA SER A 440 11.88 -22.04 29.05
C SER A 440 13.08 -23.01 29.03
N LYS A 441 12.93 -24.17 28.39
CA LYS A 441 13.98 -25.17 28.25
C LYS A 441 15.13 -24.68 27.37
N LEU A 442 14.80 -24.04 26.24
CA LEU A 442 15.80 -23.45 25.35
C LEU A 442 16.59 -22.32 26.02
N ARG A 443 15.93 -21.49 26.84
CA ARG A 443 16.60 -20.43 27.61
C ARG A 443 17.61 -21.02 28.58
N ASP A 444 17.25 -22.09 29.29
CA ASP A 444 18.14 -22.76 30.23
C ASP A 444 19.32 -23.45 29.49
N ALA A 445 19.13 -23.82 28.21
CA ALA A 445 20.18 -24.29 27.30
C ALA A 445 20.96 -23.16 26.56
N GLY A 446 20.80 -21.91 26.97
CA GLY A 446 21.58 -20.78 26.45
C GLY A 446 20.97 -20.02 25.25
N TYR A 447 19.70 -20.25 24.93
CA TYR A 447 18.94 -19.48 23.92
C TYR A 447 18.16 -18.31 24.52
N GLY A 448 18.67 -17.76 25.62
CA GLY A 448 18.13 -16.59 26.30
C GLY A 448 18.40 -15.28 25.56
N LYS A 449 17.86 -14.18 26.10
CA LYS A 449 18.01 -12.83 25.54
C LYS A 449 19.46 -12.33 25.53
N GLU A 450 20.33 -12.98 26.30
CA GLU A 450 21.77 -12.70 26.36
C GLU A 450 22.46 -12.89 25.00
N ASN A 451 21.94 -13.79 24.14
CA ASN A 451 22.47 -14.05 22.81
C ASN A 451 21.38 -13.81 21.76
N ARG A 452 21.46 -12.68 21.05
CA ARG A 452 20.47 -12.27 20.05
C ARG A 452 20.25 -13.32 18.95
N LEU A 453 21.31 -13.97 18.47
CA LEU A 453 21.22 -14.96 17.40
C LEU A 453 20.49 -16.21 17.90
N LYS A 454 20.91 -16.78 19.03
CA LYS A 454 20.23 -17.92 19.63
C LYS A 454 18.79 -17.60 20.04
N TYR A 455 18.55 -16.42 20.61
CA TYR A 455 17.19 -15.96 20.92
C TYR A 455 16.31 -15.95 19.66
N SER A 456 16.84 -15.49 18.52
CA SER A 456 16.09 -15.49 17.25
C SER A 456 15.76 -16.89 16.76
N LEU A 457 16.68 -17.86 16.90
CA LEU A 457 16.45 -19.27 16.59
C LEU A 457 15.36 -19.87 17.48
N ALA A 458 15.40 -19.59 18.78
CA ALA A 458 14.38 -20.06 19.71
C ALA A 458 12.97 -19.53 19.39
N GLN A 459 12.88 -18.32 18.83
CA GLN A 459 11.62 -17.71 18.40
C GLN A 459 11.24 -18.05 16.95
N GLU A 460 12.05 -18.82 16.25
CA GLU A 460 11.89 -19.12 14.83
C GLU A 460 10.57 -19.83 14.53
N ILE A 461 9.96 -19.51 13.38
CA ILE A 461 8.70 -20.11 12.94
C ILE A 461 8.79 -21.63 12.73
N THR A 462 9.95 -22.17 12.39
CA THR A 462 10.18 -23.62 12.27
C THR A 462 10.30 -24.32 13.63
N ASN A 463 10.36 -23.58 14.73
CA ASN A 463 10.14 -24.12 16.07
C ASN A 463 8.66 -24.04 16.48
N ARG A 464 7.73 -23.73 15.59
CA ARG A 464 6.29 -23.61 15.92
C ARG A 464 5.49 -24.79 15.40
N ALA A 465 4.56 -25.28 16.21
CA ALA A 465 3.50 -26.18 15.78
C ALA A 465 2.16 -25.46 15.89
N ILE A 466 1.24 -25.78 14.98
CA ILE A 466 -0.13 -25.27 15.04
C ILE A 466 -0.92 -26.17 15.96
N LEU A 467 -1.43 -25.60 17.05
CA LEU A 467 -2.26 -26.25 18.06
C LEU A 467 -3.58 -25.50 18.23
N THR A 468 -4.55 -26.11 18.91
CA THR A 468 -5.71 -25.37 19.41
C THR A 468 -5.36 -24.67 20.72
N GLN A 469 -6.07 -23.58 21.06
CA GLN A 469 -5.91 -22.92 22.36
C GLN A 469 -6.08 -23.86 23.58
N ILE A 470 -6.96 -24.87 23.49
CA ILE A 470 -7.12 -25.88 24.54
C ILE A 470 -5.89 -26.77 24.65
N ALA A 471 -5.38 -27.25 23.50
CA ALA A 471 -4.16 -28.04 23.42
C ALA A 471 -2.96 -27.29 24.03
N ASN A 472 -2.80 -26.02 23.67
CA ASN A 472 -1.71 -25.20 24.15
C ASN A 472 -1.76 -25.00 25.66
N ARG A 473 -2.95 -24.73 26.22
CA ARG A 473 -3.14 -24.58 27.67
C ARG A 473 -2.95 -25.87 28.46
N ALA A 474 -3.20 -27.02 27.84
CA ALA A 474 -2.99 -28.33 28.46
C ALA A 474 -1.52 -28.79 28.40
N LYS A 475 -0.71 -28.22 27.48
CA LYS A 475 0.70 -28.57 27.34
C LYS A 475 1.51 -27.98 28.49
N SER A 476 1.95 -28.82 29.42
CA SER A 476 2.98 -28.46 30.39
C SER A 476 4.32 -28.20 29.68
N ALA A 477 5.31 -27.64 30.40
CA ALA A 477 6.68 -27.44 29.89
C ALA A 477 7.47 -28.76 29.72
N THR A 478 6.81 -29.77 29.14
CA THR A 478 7.31 -31.11 28.81
C THR A 478 8.38 -31.01 27.73
N ASN A 479 9.39 -31.88 27.77
CA ASN A 479 10.47 -31.85 26.78
C ASN A 479 9.91 -32.24 25.39
N ALA A 480 10.52 -31.70 24.33
CA ALA A 480 10.10 -31.99 22.95
C ALA A 480 10.21 -33.47 22.62
N GLU A 481 11.25 -34.15 23.11
CA GLU A 481 11.45 -35.61 22.97
C GLU A 481 10.25 -36.41 23.47
N ASP A 482 9.86 -36.22 24.73
CA ASP A 482 8.71 -36.95 25.32
C ASP A 482 7.40 -36.63 24.59
N TYR A 483 7.18 -35.35 24.29
CA TYR A 483 5.96 -34.86 23.64
C TYR A 483 5.80 -35.36 22.20
N LEU A 484 6.88 -35.33 21.41
CA LEU A 484 6.86 -35.76 20.01
C LEU A 484 6.77 -37.29 19.90
N ALA A 485 7.44 -38.02 20.79
CA ALA A 485 7.33 -39.48 20.86
C ALA A 485 5.90 -39.94 21.15
N GLU A 486 5.21 -39.31 22.12
CA GLU A 486 3.81 -39.61 22.42
C GLU A 486 2.90 -39.36 21.21
N ILE A 487 3.14 -38.29 20.46
CA ILE A 487 2.37 -37.99 19.24
C ILE A 487 2.66 -38.99 18.14
N ASP A 488 3.93 -39.37 17.94
CA ASP A 488 4.33 -40.34 16.92
C ASP A 488 3.71 -41.72 17.17
N ASP A 489 3.65 -42.15 18.44
CA ASP A 489 2.97 -43.38 18.85
C ASP A 489 1.45 -43.34 18.62
N MET A 490 0.82 -42.19 18.87
CA MET A 490 -0.64 -42.03 18.76
C MET A 490 -1.13 -41.76 17.33
N ASN A 491 -0.38 -40.96 16.56
CA ASN A 491 -0.76 -40.47 15.25
C ASN A 491 0.49 -40.03 14.44
N PRO A 492 1.25 -40.98 13.87
CA PRO A 492 2.51 -40.69 13.17
C PRO A 492 2.32 -39.77 11.96
N ASP A 493 1.15 -39.84 11.30
CA ASP A 493 0.79 -38.96 10.20
C ASP A 493 0.68 -37.48 10.60
N ALA A 494 0.44 -37.17 11.89
CA ALA A 494 0.27 -35.80 12.36
C ALA A 494 1.57 -34.99 12.28
N LEU A 495 2.71 -35.63 12.58
CA LEU A 495 4.04 -34.99 12.49
C LEU A 495 4.40 -34.68 11.03
N ALA A 496 4.19 -35.65 10.14
CA ALA A 496 4.45 -35.49 8.71
C ALA A 496 3.62 -34.35 8.10
N LYS A 497 2.33 -34.25 8.46
CA LYS A 497 1.40 -33.20 7.97
C LYS A 497 1.76 -31.77 8.42
N GLN A 498 2.59 -31.60 9.45
CA GLN A 498 3.15 -30.31 9.86
C GLN A 498 4.66 -30.17 9.59
N CYS A 499 5.21 -31.05 8.74
CA CYS A 499 6.62 -31.13 8.37
C CYS A 499 7.55 -31.17 9.61
N ILE A 500 7.20 -31.97 10.62
CA ILE A 500 8.07 -32.20 11.78
C ILE A 500 8.96 -33.42 11.46
N PRO A 501 10.30 -33.31 11.57
CA PRO A 501 11.20 -34.45 11.37
C PRO A 501 10.85 -35.61 12.32
N SER A 502 10.81 -36.84 11.78
CA SER A 502 10.46 -38.04 12.52
C SER A 502 11.66 -38.73 13.19
N ASP A 503 12.88 -38.21 13.02
CA ASP A 503 14.09 -38.75 13.65
C ASP A 503 14.12 -38.38 15.15
N PRO A 504 14.01 -39.34 16.08
CA PRO A 504 13.99 -39.06 17.51
C PRO A 504 15.26 -38.40 18.04
N GLU A 505 16.42 -38.60 17.38
CA GLU A 505 17.65 -37.92 17.78
C GLU A 505 17.54 -36.40 17.61
N LEU A 506 16.77 -35.93 16.62
CA LEU A 506 16.52 -34.51 16.40
C LEU A 506 15.58 -33.90 17.46
N TRP A 507 14.86 -34.69 18.26
CA TRP A 507 13.95 -34.16 19.27
C TRP A 507 14.66 -33.78 20.58
N LYS A 508 15.94 -34.14 20.71
CA LYS A 508 16.79 -33.80 21.86
C LYS A 508 17.25 -32.34 21.79
N ILE A 509 17.32 -31.67 22.93
CA ILE A 509 17.69 -30.24 23.01
C ILE A 509 19.11 -29.99 22.48
N GLU A 510 20.01 -30.95 22.66
CA GLU A 510 21.39 -30.91 22.18
C GLU A 510 21.47 -30.82 20.65
N ASN A 511 20.46 -31.37 19.96
CA ASN A 511 20.36 -31.40 18.49
C ASN A 511 19.39 -30.35 17.94
N TYR A 512 18.99 -29.37 18.74
CA TYR A 512 17.98 -28.37 18.38
C TYR A 512 18.28 -27.62 17.07
N GLU A 513 19.52 -27.18 16.83
CA GLU A 513 19.86 -26.51 15.57
C GLU A 513 19.77 -27.47 14.37
N GLY A 514 20.09 -28.76 14.57
CA GLY A 514 19.90 -29.81 13.57
C GLY A 514 18.41 -30.06 13.26
N PHE A 515 17.55 -30.04 14.29
CA PHE A 515 16.11 -30.09 14.11
C PHE A 515 15.59 -28.94 13.25
N LEU A 516 16.01 -27.70 13.55
CA LEU A 516 15.63 -26.53 12.76
C LEU A 516 16.08 -26.70 11.31
N HIS A 517 17.33 -27.09 11.07
CA HIS A 517 17.85 -27.31 9.72
C HIS A 517 17.03 -28.35 8.94
N ALA A 518 16.78 -29.52 9.53
CA ALA A 518 15.98 -30.57 8.89
C ALA A 518 14.57 -30.09 8.57
N ARG A 519 13.91 -29.41 9.53
CA ARG A 519 12.55 -28.89 9.36
C ARG A 519 12.48 -27.77 8.31
N ARG A 520 13.46 -26.87 8.24
CA ARG A 520 13.54 -25.84 7.19
C ARG A 520 13.58 -26.46 5.80
N THR A 521 14.43 -27.47 5.60
CA THR A 521 14.57 -28.18 4.32
C THR A 521 13.28 -28.90 3.94
N MET A 522 12.65 -29.60 4.89
CA MET A 522 11.34 -30.23 4.67
C MET A 522 10.27 -29.21 4.28
N LEU A 523 10.20 -28.07 4.99
CA LEU A 523 9.22 -27.01 4.72
C LEU A 523 9.46 -26.35 3.37
N ALA A 524 10.69 -25.98 3.03
CA ALA A 524 11.02 -25.39 1.74
C ALA A 524 10.58 -26.31 0.58
N ASN A 525 10.94 -27.59 0.64
CA ASN A 525 10.57 -28.58 -0.37
C ASN A 525 9.04 -28.76 -0.44
N ALA A 526 8.38 -28.89 0.70
CA ALA A 526 6.93 -29.08 0.78
C ALA A 526 6.15 -27.88 0.25
N LEU A 527 6.56 -26.65 0.59
CA LEU A 527 5.90 -25.43 0.13
C LEU A 527 6.13 -25.19 -1.36
N ASN A 528 7.34 -25.38 -1.88
CA ASN A 528 7.61 -25.29 -3.33
C ASN A 528 6.83 -26.36 -4.09
N GLY A 529 6.79 -27.60 -3.59
CA GLY A 529 6.00 -28.69 -4.14
C GLY A 529 4.50 -28.34 -4.18
N PHE A 530 3.97 -27.82 -3.08
CA PHE A 530 2.59 -27.33 -3.01
C PHE A 530 2.30 -26.23 -4.04
N LEU A 531 3.10 -25.16 -4.06
CA LEU A 531 2.90 -24.02 -4.95
C LEU A 531 3.02 -24.39 -6.44
N SER A 532 3.94 -25.30 -6.77
CA SER A 532 4.11 -25.83 -8.14
C SER A 532 2.92 -26.70 -8.56
N SER A 533 2.35 -27.49 -7.63
CA SER A 533 1.22 -28.39 -7.89
C SER A 533 -0.15 -27.70 -8.08
N ILE A 534 -0.29 -26.42 -7.70
CA ILE A 534 -1.56 -25.69 -7.84
C ILE A 534 -1.99 -25.64 -9.30
N THR A 535 -1.07 -25.24 -10.20
CA THR A 535 -1.27 -25.25 -11.65
C THR A 535 0.04 -25.01 -12.39
N GLU A 536 0.14 -25.57 -13.60
CA GLU A 536 1.18 -25.23 -14.58
C GLU A 536 0.91 -23.81 -15.10
N THR A 537 1.84 -22.90 -14.81
CA THR A 537 1.84 -21.54 -15.34
C THR A 537 2.69 -21.55 -16.60
N LYS A 538 2.13 -21.11 -17.73
CA LYS A 538 2.93 -20.91 -18.93
C LYS A 538 3.83 -19.71 -18.70
N GLU A 539 5.10 -19.76 -19.14
CA GLU A 539 5.88 -18.54 -19.25
C GLU A 539 5.14 -17.64 -20.23
N ALA A 540 4.55 -16.57 -19.71
CA ALA A 540 4.04 -15.52 -20.56
C ALA A 540 5.26 -14.90 -21.23
N GLU A 541 5.32 -14.94 -22.57
CA GLU A 541 6.20 -14.10 -23.35
C GLU A 541 5.71 -12.65 -23.16
N ALA A 542 5.96 -12.08 -21.98
CA ALA A 542 5.64 -10.69 -21.70
C ALA A 542 6.64 -9.83 -22.50
N PRO A 543 6.17 -8.87 -23.31
CA PRO A 543 7.06 -7.95 -23.99
C PRO A 543 7.83 -7.11 -22.95
N ILE A 544 9.13 -6.87 -23.21
CA ILE A 544 9.97 -5.99 -22.39
C ILE A 544 9.29 -4.62 -22.29
N THR A 545 9.17 -4.07 -21.09
CA THR A 545 8.57 -2.74 -20.91
C THR A 545 9.51 -1.64 -21.42
N LEU A 546 8.95 -0.49 -21.79
CA LEU A 546 9.75 0.60 -22.37
C LEU A 546 10.76 1.17 -21.36
N GLU A 547 10.41 1.18 -20.09
CA GLU A 547 11.28 1.59 -18.98
C GLU A 547 12.45 0.61 -18.81
N GLU A 548 12.21 -0.69 -18.94
CA GLU A 548 13.26 -1.71 -18.92
C GLU A 548 14.18 -1.57 -20.14
N MET A 549 13.62 -1.33 -21.33
CA MET A 549 14.40 -1.06 -22.55
C MET A 549 15.31 0.16 -22.38
N ILE A 550 14.80 1.25 -21.79
CA ILE A 550 15.59 2.47 -21.56
C ILE A 550 16.72 2.20 -20.55
N ALA A 551 16.45 1.44 -19.48
CA ALA A 551 17.43 1.11 -18.46
C ALA A 551 18.58 0.20 -18.95
N GLU A 552 18.33 -0.64 -19.96
CA GLU A 552 19.36 -1.47 -20.60
C GLU A 552 20.35 -0.66 -21.47
N GLY A 553 19.94 0.53 -21.92
CA GLY A 553 20.75 1.45 -22.72
C GLY A 553 20.74 1.13 -24.22
N GLU A 554 21.46 1.94 -25.01
CA GLU A 554 21.54 1.76 -26.46
C GLU A 554 22.19 0.42 -26.85
N SER A 555 21.63 -0.23 -27.86
CA SER A 555 22.06 -1.54 -28.34
C SER A 555 22.05 -1.61 -29.87
N GLU A 556 22.33 -2.77 -30.45
CA GLU A 556 22.20 -2.96 -31.90
C GLU A 556 20.76 -2.73 -32.40
N GLU A 557 19.77 -2.97 -31.53
CA GLU A 557 18.33 -2.91 -31.82
C GLU A 557 17.63 -1.72 -31.14
N LEU A 558 18.32 -0.91 -30.33
CA LEU A 558 17.75 0.24 -29.63
C LEU A 558 18.66 1.48 -29.75
N GLU A 559 18.10 2.62 -30.12
CA GLU A 559 18.81 3.91 -30.19
C GLU A 559 18.00 5.01 -29.49
N PHE A 560 18.70 5.91 -28.79
CA PHE A 560 18.12 7.09 -28.17
C PHE A 560 18.46 8.35 -28.96
N LYS A 561 17.49 9.25 -29.05
CA LYS A 561 17.69 10.61 -29.55
C LYS A 561 16.97 11.57 -28.63
N GLN A 562 17.71 12.53 -28.10
CA GLN A 562 17.13 13.49 -27.17
C GLN A 562 16.06 14.37 -27.83
N THR A 563 16.21 14.65 -29.14
CA THR A 563 15.29 15.47 -29.94
C THR A 563 15.31 15.05 -31.39
N LEU A 564 14.23 15.29 -32.14
CA LEU A 564 14.19 15.11 -33.60
C LEU A 564 14.94 16.22 -34.35
N ARG A 565 14.72 17.48 -33.97
CA ARG A 565 15.14 18.66 -34.78
C ARG A 565 15.55 19.87 -33.95
N TRP A 566 15.58 19.78 -32.63
CA TRP A 566 15.99 20.89 -31.76
C TRP A 566 17.43 20.71 -31.25
N ASP A 567 18.34 21.58 -31.66
CA ASP A 567 19.70 21.55 -31.13
C ASP A 567 19.73 22.19 -29.74
N ILE A 568 19.91 21.37 -28.70
CA ILE A 568 19.88 21.81 -27.31
C ILE A 568 21.05 22.76 -26.99
N LYS A 569 22.21 22.58 -27.64
CA LYS A 569 23.39 23.42 -27.38
C LYS A 569 23.27 24.77 -28.06
N GLU A 570 22.76 24.79 -29.28
CA GLU A 570 22.60 26.03 -30.06
C GLU A 570 21.23 26.70 -29.87
N ALA A 571 20.31 26.06 -29.12
CA ALA A 571 18.94 26.50 -28.84
C ALA A 571 18.17 26.95 -30.10
N LYS A 572 18.28 26.16 -31.18
CA LYS A 572 17.63 26.46 -32.46
C LYS A 572 17.28 25.19 -33.23
N VAL A 573 16.41 25.34 -34.22
CA VAL A 573 16.06 24.26 -35.15
C VAL A 573 17.27 23.87 -36.00
N ASN A 574 17.61 22.58 -35.97
CA ASN A 574 18.71 21.98 -36.74
C ASN A 574 18.17 20.81 -37.58
N LYS A 575 17.93 21.08 -38.87
CA LYS A 575 17.50 20.05 -39.84
C LYS A 575 18.51 18.92 -40.05
N GLY A 576 19.76 19.10 -39.62
CA GLY A 576 20.76 18.03 -39.63
C GLY A 576 20.40 16.88 -38.68
N LEU A 577 19.69 17.16 -37.58
CA LEU A 577 19.25 16.13 -36.63
C LEU A 577 18.18 15.20 -37.24
N GLU A 578 17.28 15.73 -38.08
CA GLU A 578 16.31 14.92 -38.83
C GLU A 578 17.04 13.90 -39.72
N GLN A 579 18.16 14.28 -40.32
CA GLN A 579 18.97 13.38 -41.16
C GLN A 579 19.67 12.28 -40.33
N VAL A 580 20.01 12.55 -39.07
CA VAL A 580 20.54 11.53 -38.14
C VAL A 580 19.48 10.50 -37.81
N VAL A 581 18.24 10.93 -37.57
CA VAL A 581 17.09 10.04 -37.35
C VAL A 581 16.81 9.19 -38.59
N VAL A 582 16.74 9.80 -39.77
CA VAL A 582 16.55 9.08 -41.05
C VAL A 582 17.67 8.06 -41.27
N LYS A 583 18.93 8.45 -41.04
CA LYS A 583 20.08 7.55 -41.14
C LYS A 583 19.94 6.33 -40.21
N THR A 584 19.46 6.54 -38.99
CA THR A 584 19.28 5.48 -37.99
C THR A 584 18.19 4.50 -38.43
N ILE A 585 17.05 5.01 -38.91
CA ILE A 585 15.97 4.17 -39.45
C ILE A 585 16.46 3.35 -40.65
N ALA A 586 17.24 3.95 -41.56
CA ALA A 586 17.85 3.22 -42.68
C ALA A 586 18.74 2.07 -42.20
N ALA A 587 19.57 2.33 -41.17
CA ALA A 587 20.46 1.32 -40.58
C ALA A 587 19.68 0.18 -39.93
N PHE A 588 18.63 0.47 -39.15
CA PHE A 588 17.76 -0.55 -38.57
C PHE A 588 17.05 -1.37 -39.64
N ALA A 589 16.52 -0.73 -40.68
CA ALA A 589 15.84 -1.41 -41.78
C ALA A 589 16.77 -2.37 -42.54
N ASN A 590 18.06 -2.02 -42.68
CA ASN A 590 19.06 -2.87 -43.31
C ASN A 590 19.58 -4.00 -42.40
N SER A 591 19.35 -3.93 -41.10
CA SER A 591 19.74 -4.98 -40.15
C SER A 591 18.92 -6.27 -40.31
N TYR A 592 19.31 -7.34 -39.62
CA TYR A 592 18.58 -8.61 -39.64
C TYR A 592 17.32 -8.58 -38.75
N GLY A 593 17.39 -7.92 -37.59
CA GLY A 593 16.31 -7.89 -36.59
C GLY A 593 15.39 -6.68 -36.67
N GLY A 594 15.83 -5.58 -37.27
CA GLY A 594 15.15 -4.30 -37.22
C GLY A 594 15.67 -3.47 -36.04
N GLY A 595 14.81 -2.67 -35.43
CA GLY A 595 15.12 -2.00 -34.17
C GLY A 595 14.11 -0.92 -33.80
N THR A 596 14.27 -0.36 -32.61
CA THR A 596 13.43 0.69 -32.05
C THR A 596 14.26 1.96 -31.84
N LEU A 597 13.71 3.09 -32.28
CA LEU A 597 14.27 4.42 -32.05
C LEU A 597 13.37 5.16 -31.05
N LEU A 598 13.95 5.66 -29.96
CA LEU A 598 13.25 6.51 -28.99
C LEU A 598 13.70 7.97 -29.16
N ILE A 599 12.74 8.86 -29.38
CA ILE A 599 12.95 10.32 -29.44
C ILE A 599 12.36 10.94 -28.18
N GLY A 600 13.11 11.85 -27.55
CA GLY A 600 12.77 12.41 -26.23
C GLY A 600 13.47 11.69 -25.08
N VAL A 601 14.52 10.90 -25.38
CA VAL A 601 15.36 10.21 -24.39
C VAL A 601 16.81 10.65 -24.58
N SER A 602 17.47 11.06 -23.50
CA SER A 602 18.87 11.49 -23.52
C SER A 602 19.85 10.32 -23.65
N ASP A 603 21.10 10.61 -24.01
CA ASP A 603 22.17 9.60 -24.12
C ASP A 603 22.46 8.85 -22.81
N VAL A 604 21.97 9.36 -21.67
CA VAL A 604 22.10 8.72 -20.34
C VAL A 604 20.82 7.97 -19.91
N GLY A 605 19.82 7.87 -20.78
CA GLY A 605 18.58 7.14 -20.52
C GLY A 605 17.50 7.93 -19.77
N GLU A 606 17.67 9.24 -19.56
CA GLU A 606 16.61 10.07 -18.96
C GLU A 606 15.57 10.47 -20.01
N ALA A 607 14.28 10.28 -19.71
CA ALA A 607 13.16 10.74 -20.53
C ALA A 607 12.99 12.26 -20.35
N VAL A 608 13.35 13.02 -21.39
CA VAL A 608 13.31 14.50 -21.40
C VAL A 608 12.09 15.08 -22.12
N GLY A 609 11.34 14.24 -22.84
CA GLY A 609 10.11 14.61 -23.54
C GLY A 609 10.30 15.30 -24.90
N LEU A 610 9.18 15.66 -25.53
CA LEU A 610 9.12 16.20 -26.90
C LEU A 610 8.81 17.70 -26.98
N ASP A 611 8.72 18.41 -25.85
CA ASP A 611 8.26 19.81 -25.79
C ASP A 611 9.02 20.76 -26.75
N ASN A 612 10.34 20.61 -26.84
CA ASN A 612 11.16 21.44 -27.74
C ASN A 612 10.87 21.14 -29.22
N ASP A 613 10.62 19.88 -29.55
CA ASP A 613 10.29 19.48 -30.92
C ASP A 613 8.88 19.94 -31.31
N TYR A 614 7.93 19.87 -30.38
CA TYR A 614 6.58 20.41 -30.52
C TYR A 614 6.59 21.93 -30.73
N ALA A 615 7.33 22.66 -29.89
CA ALA A 615 7.50 24.11 -30.02
C ALA A 615 8.13 24.49 -31.38
N SER A 616 9.09 23.70 -31.87
CA SER A 616 9.75 23.93 -33.15
C SER A 616 8.84 23.84 -34.38
N LEU A 617 7.64 23.25 -34.21
CA LEU A 617 6.60 23.12 -35.21
C LEU A 617 5.41 24.06 -34.96
N GLY A 618 5.60 25.11 -34.15
CA GLY A 618 4.58 26.10 -33.82
C GLY A 618 3.61 25.62 -32.76
N ASP A 619 4.15 25.12 -31.64
CA ASP A 619 3.42 24.50 -30.52
C ASP A 619 2.45 23.41 -31.01
N ALA A 620 3.01 22.48 -31.78
CA ALA A 620 2.32 21.31 -32.28
C ALA A 620 1.94 20.35 -31.14
N ASP A 621 0.89 19.56 -31.35
CA ASP A 621 0.58 18.38 -30.55
C ASP A 621 1.17 17.11 -31.19
N LYS A 622 1.02 15.97 -30.51
CA LYS A 622 1.48 14.66 -31.00
C LYS A 622 1.01 14.34 -32.41
N ASP A 623 -0.22 14.72 -32.78
CA ASP A 623 -0.80 14.42 -34.09
C ASP A 623 -0.07 15.16 -35.21
N ARG A 624 0.21 16.45 -35.01
CA ARG A 624 0.98 17.26 -35.96
C ARG A 624 2.44 16.80 -36.05
N PHE A 625 3.02 16.39 -34.93
CA PHE A 625 4.38 15.85 -34.92
C PHE A 625 4.47 14.50 -35.64
N GLU A 626 3.48 13.61 -35.46
CA GLU A 626 3.41 12.35 -36.21
C GLU A 626 3.28 12.59 -37.71
N ILE A 627 2.45 13.56 -38.13
CA ILE A 627 2.34 13.95 -39.55
C ILE A 627 3.69 14.42 -40.09
N HIS A 628 4.43 15.24 -39.32
CA HIS A 628 5.77 15.70 -39.70
C HIS A 628 6.75 14.52 -39.87
N LEU A 629 6.78 13.58 -38.92
CA LEU A 629 7.59 12.36 -39.01
C LEU A 629 7.24 11.52 -40.23
N ARG A 630 5.94 11.28 -40.48
CA ARG A 630 5.48 10.49 -41.63
C ARG A 630 5.86 11.13 -42.96
N ASN A 631 5.77 12.45 -43.08
CA ASN A 631 6.21 13.16 -44.28
C ASN A 631 7.73 13.07 -44.45
N LEU A 632 8.50 13.29 -43.38
CA LEU A 632 9.96 13.15 -43.38
C LEU A 632 10.41 11.76 -43.85
N PHE A 633 9.77 10.70 -43.33
CA PHE A 633 10.10 9.33 -43.69
C PHE A 633 9.59 8.93 -45.07
N ALA A 634 8.43 9.43 -45.49
CA ALA A 634 7.94 9.22 -46.86
C ALA A 634 8.85 9.87 -47.89
N ASP A 635 9.40 11.06 -47.61
CA ASP A 635 10.37 11.74 -48.47
C ASP A 635 11.71 10.99 -48.55
N ALA A 636 12.13 10.34 -47.45
CA ALA A 636 13.40 9.62 -47.38
C ALA A 636 13.34 8.19 -47.94
N PHE A 637 12.25 7.45 -47.68
CA PHE A 637 12.15 6.00 -47.93
C PHE A 637 10.99 5.62 -48.86
N GLY A 638 10.12 6.57 -49.20
CA GLY A 638 8.89 6.32 -49.92
C GLY A 638 7.71 5.94 -49.02
N GLN A 639 6.52 6.11 -49.58
CA GLN A 639 5.26 5.96 -48.84
C GLN A 639 4.97 4.50 -48.45
N ASN A 640 5.33 3.54 -49.32
CA ASN A 640 5.12 2.12 -49.04
C ASN A 640 5.99 1.62 -47.88
N PHE A 641 7.25 2.03 -47.83
CA PHE A 641 8.15 1.69 -46.73
C PHE A 641 7.61 2.26 -45.41
N THR A 642 7.27 3.54 -45.40
CA THR A 642 6.76 4.24 -44.20
C THR A 642 5.48 3.60 -43.67
N ALA A 643 4.59 3.12 -44.54
CA ALA A 643 3.34 2.49 -44.14
C ALA A 643 3.49 1.02 -43.67
N SER A 644 4.46 0.28 -44.23
CA SER A 644 4.58 -1.18 -43.99
C SER A 644 5.69 -1.59 -43.03
N LYS A 645 6.72 -0.74 -42.87
CA LYS A 645 7.93 -1.04 -42.10
C LYS A 645 8.11 -0.19 -40.84
N LEU A 646 7.35 0.90 -40.68
CA LEU A 646 7.44 1.78 -39.50
C LEU A 646 6.14 1.76 -38.69
N LYS A 647 6.27 1.62 -37.37
CA LYS A 647 5.19 1.84 -36.41
C LYS A 647 5.62 2.96 -35.47
N ILE A 648 4.82 4.03 -35.39
CA ILE A 648 5.09 5.20 -34.55
C ILE A 648 4.08 5.20 -33.40
N ALA A 649 4.55 5.42 -32.17
CA ALA A 649 3.73 5.52 -30.97
C ALA A 649 4.25 6.63 -30.04
N PHE A 650 3.39 7.12 -29.14
CA PHE A 650 3.69 8.19 -28.19
C PHE A 650 3.42 7.74 -26.74
N PRO A 651 4.26 6.88 -26.16
CA PRO A 651 4.14 6.45 -24.77
C PRO A 651 4.60 7.55 -23.79
N GLU A 652 4.08 7.49 -22.57
CA GLU A 652 4.47 8.37 -21.46
C GLU A 652 5.39 7.61 -20.49
N VAL A 653 6.60 8.13 -20.27
CA VAL A 653 7.62 7.55 -19.38
C VAL A 653 8.04 8.61 -18.37
N GLU A 654 7.97 8.27 -17.08
CA GLU A 654 8.29 9.19 -15.96
C GLU A 654 7.56 10.56 -16.01
N GLY A 655 6.35 10.58 -16.58
CA GLY A 655 5.54 11.81 -16.74
C GLY A 655 5.92 12.67 -17.95
N SER A 656 6.80 12.17 -18.83
CA SER A 656 7.19 12.82 -20.09
C SER A 656 6.72 12.00 -21.29
N GLU A 657 6.08 12.64 -22.27
CA GLU A 657 5.70 11.99 -23.54
C GLU A 657 6.92 11.86 -24.44
N ILE A 658 7.22 10.64 -24.89
CA ILE A 658 8.32 10.33 -25.82
C ILE A 658 7.75 9.75 -27.12
N CYS A 659 8.55 9.70 -28.19
CA CYS A 659 8.16 9.10 -29.46
C CYS A 659 8.94 7.81 -29.69
N GLN A 660 8.22 6.70 -29.82
CA GLN A 660 8.76 5.39 -30.14
C GLN A 660 8.53 5.08 -31.63
N ILE A 661 9.59 4.68 -32.34
CA ILE A 661 9.53 4.27 -33.74
C ILE A 661 10.10 2.86 -33.86
N ASP A 662 9.22 1.87 -34.08
CA ASP A 662 9.64 0.51 -34.37
C ASP A 662 9.86 0.33 -35.87
N VAL A 663 11.06 -0.12 -36.23
CA VAL A 663 11.53 -0.31 -37.61
C VAL A 663 11.65 -1.80 -37.89
N ARG A 664 10.82 -2.30 -38.80
CA ARG A 664 10.91 -3.69 -39.27
C ARG A 664 12.02 -3.85 -40.31
N PRO A 665 12.68 -5.02 -40.37
CA PRO A 665 13.62 -5.34 -41.43
C PRO A 665 13.01 -5.11 -42.82
N ALA A 666 13.77 -4.45 -43.69
CA ALA A 666 13.41 -4.27 -45.08
C ALA A 666 13.57 -5.58 -45.86
N ASP A 667 12.82 -5.69 -46.96
CA ASP A 667 12.89 -6.82 -47.89
C ASP A 667 13.94 -6.61 -48.99
N ALA A 668 14.40 -5.36 -49.15
CA ALA A 668 15.47 -4.93 -50.03
C ALA A 668 16.29 -3.83 -49.34
N ALA A 669 17.51 -3.58 -49.82
CA ALA A 669 18.39 -2.60 -49.22
C ALA A 669 17.80 -1.18 -49.29
N VAL A 670 17.79 -0.52 -48.14
CA VAL A 670 17.33 0.86 -47.99
C VAL A 670 18.56 1.79 -48.10
N VAL A 671 18.66 2.48 -49.23
CA VAL A 671 19.64 3.55 -49.44
C VAL A 671 18.97 4.90 -49.24
N ILE A 672 19.71 5.85 -48.67
CA ILE A 672 19.23 7.24 -48.50
C ILE A 672 20.08 8.21 -49.30
N SER A 673 19.43 9.22 -49.87
CA SER A 673 20.10 10.27 -50.64
C SER A 673 20.60 11.37 -49.72
N VAL A 674 21.92 11.49 -49.59
CA VAL A 674 22.57 12.50 -48.74
C VAL A 674 23.25 13.54 -49.63
N ALA A 675 22.92 14.81 -49.43
CA ALA A 675 23.57 15.94 -50.09
C ALA A 675 24.88 16.30 -49.39
N ASP A 676 25.95 16.51 -50.15
CA ASP A 676 27.20 17.06 -49.63
C ASP A 676 27.09 18.58 -49.35
N LYS A 677 28.17 19.18 -48.83
CA LYS A 677 28.21 20.62 -48.53
C LYS A 677 28.00 21.53 -49.76
N ASN A 678 28.11 20.98 -50.97
CA ASN A 678 27.91 21.67 -52.25
C ASN A 678 26.55 21.35 -52.89
N GLY A 679 25.68 20.59 -52.20
CA GLY A 679 24.36 20.20 -52.68
C GLY A 679 24.34 19.01 -53.65
N LEU A 680 25.49 18.35 -53.87
CA LEU A 680 25.57 17.15 -54.71
C LEU A 680 25.01 15.95 -53.93
N LYS A 681 23.98 15.32 -54.47
CA LYS A 681 23.34 14.14 -53.86
C LYS A 681 24.13 12.88 -54.17
N SER A 682 24.37 12.07 -53.14
CA SER A 682 24.96 10.74 -53.24
C SER A 682 24.08 9.73 -52.49
N GLU A 683 23.92 8.54 -53.04
CA GLU A 683 23.20 7.45 -52.37
C GLU A 683 24.14 6.74 -51.41
N LYS A 684 23.68 6.54 -50.18
CA LYS A 684 24.45 5.95 -49.10
C LYS A 684 23.68 4.83 -48.44
N LEU A 685 24.40 3.74 -48.17
CA LEU A 685 23.91 2.59 -47.43
C LEU A 685 24.46 2.64 -46.01
N TYR A 686 23.58 2.57 -45.00
CA TYR A 686 23.96 2.54 -43.59
C TYR A 686 23.53 1.22 -42.98
N VAL A 687 24.35 0.70 -42.06
CA VAL A 687 24.08 -0.54 -41.32
C VAL A 687 24.36 -0.33 -39.84
N ARG A 688 23.69 -1.10 -38.97
CA ARG A 688 23.99 -1.10 -37.53
C ARG A 688 25.31 -1.84 -37.27
N SER A 689 26.08 -1.32 -36.32
CA SER A 689 27.30 -1.91 -35.78
C SER A 689 27.42 -1.51 -34.33
N GLY A 690 26.94 -2.37 -33.41
CA GLY A 690 26.73 -2.00 -32.01
C GLY A 690 25.74 -0.85 -31.89
N ASN A 691 26.02 0.14 -31.03
CA ASN A 691 25.21 1.35 -30.84
C ASN A 691 25.49 2.45 -31.89
N SER A 692 25.97 2.09 -33.08
CA SER A 692 26.32 3.08 -34.11
C SER A 692 25.83 2.67 -35.50
N SER A 693 25.67 3.67 -36.36
CA SER A 693 25.15 3.50 -37.73
C SER A 693 26.19 3.96 -38.77
N PRO A 694 27.31 3.24 -38.99
CA PRO A 694 28.32 3.63 -39.97
C PRO A 694 27.81 3.53 -41.42
N GLU A 695 28.41 4.33 -42.31
CA GLU A 695 28.24 4.19 -43.77
C GLU A 695 29.00 2.95 -44.24
N MET A 696 28.35 2.10 -45.04
CA MET A 696 28.99 0.92 -45.59
C MET A 696 29.97 1.29 -46.70
N PRO A 697 31.24 0.85 -46.63
CA PRO A 697 32.21 1.07 -47.69
C PRO A 697 31.75 0.42 -49.00
N MET A 698 31.91 1.12 -50.13
CA MET A 698 31.51 0.62 -51.46
C MET A 698 32.12 -0.74 -51.81
N SER A 699 33.31 -1.05 -51.29
CA SER A 699 33.98 -2.35 -51.46
C SER A 699 33.23 -3.52 -50.80
N GLU A 700 32.39 -3.25 -49.79
CA GLU A 700 31.69 -4.25 -48.98
C GLU A 700 30.21 -4.38 -49.32
N VAL A 701 29.63 -3.38 -49.97
CA VAL A 701 28.18 -3.32 -50.31
C VAL A 701 27.72 -4.60 -51.03
N GLN A 702 28.43 -5.04 -52.06
CA GLN A 702 28.03 -6.24 -52.83
C GLN A 702 28.02 -7.51 -51.98
N ALA A 703 29.00 -7.67 -51.09
CA ALA A 703 29.07 -8.82 -50.19
C ALA A 703 27.94 -8.78 -49.15
N PHE A 704 27.60 -7.58 -48.64
CA PHE A 704 26.49 -7.39 -47.72
C PHE A 704 25.14 -7.68 -48.38
N LEU A 705 24.87 -7.11 -49.57
CA LEU A 705 23.62 -7.34 -50.30
C LEU A 705 23.39 -8.83 -50.56
N GLY A 706 24.42 -9.53 -51.03
CA GLY A 706 24.35 -10.98 -51.27
C GLY A 706 24.06 -11.80 -50.01
N LYS A 707 24.58 -11.39 -48.85
CA LYS A 707 24.36 -12.08 -47.56
C LYS A 707 23.03 -11.75 -46.89
N ARG A 708 22.58 -10.49 -46.96
CA ARG A 708 21.40 -10.00 -46.23
C ARG A 708 20.10 -10.14 -47.02
N PHE A 709 20.15 -9.94 -48.33
CA PHE A 709 18.97 -9.90 -49.21
C PHE A 709 18.98 -10.98 -50.31
N GLY A 710 20.08 -11.71 -50.46
CA GLY A 710 20.23 -12.77 -51.47
C GLY A 710 20.51 -12.22 -52.87
N SER A 711 20.89 -13.13 -53.79
CA SER A 711 21.41 -12.81 -55.12
C SER A 711 20.38 -12.27 -56.14
N THR A 712 19.12 -12.06 -55.74
CA THR A 712 18.05 -11.50 -56.57
C THR A 712 17.73 -10.03 -56.28
N ALA A 713 18.41 -9.40 -55.32
CA ALA A 713 18.23 -8.00 -54.97
C ALA A 713 19.46 -7.16 -55.39
N LEU A 714 19.69 -7.04 -56.69
CA LEU A 714 20.59 -6.03 -57.25
C LEU A 714 19.74 -4.87 -57.76
N LEU A 715 19.97 -3.69 -57.17
CA LEU A 715 19.45 -2.34 -57.48
C LEU A 715 18.42 -2.22 -58.61
#